data_AF-A0A3Q3ENP3-F1
#
_entry.id   AF-A0A3Q3ENP3-F1
#
_cell.length_a   1.000
_cell.length_b   1.000
_cell.length_c   1.000
_cell.angle_alpha   90.00
_cell.angle_beta   90.00
_cell.angle_gamma   90.00
#
_symmetry.space_group_name_H-M   'P 1'
#
loop_
_entity.id
_entity.type
_entity.pdbx_description
1 polymer ?
#
loop_
_entity_poly.entity_id
_entity_poly.type
_entity_poly.pdbx_seq_one_letter_code
_entity_poly.pdbx_strand_id
1 'polypeptide(L)'
;MSCLCLCMQDVLLQRLAPNLHSTVIIREFRKVLSSSAPTSSSTPIRSADLQRAPYRTHEVLEEVSAHFSSPSLLTATVGQRVLSRLDDGTGYTSPDRVAALWTEEGIRNSKEILQTLDFPLDERLSLVDLTLALDNELLVSGNGIHQVALISYKNEIQHLHGVLEQASRERDKLRVDLDLANQRILQLVREVDDRHANMETLNESRIRDLEQDFQDRLTSLRSQSVQENEALLQQVDRECRSLQEELQLVRVQEAELQEELSSAAQENLHLEEELDAVKIKLNEAESLVNRLQGDLKQLLHHKFGSLDPTGATLSHEEKFCEIIEQYERQCRELQDRNDELSTELELLRSQKSSRKSKRPTGNDADASALSWSQQLTESDSEDSDMKRSSSPVVRKKLQPVNKTALSSLDDISGPAVSIQTELAVEQLKEKHQQELQQLNIQLETQMNYYERQLEKMKDSMEVERKDISQAFKLEISELEEQRTQAEHQVKQLKESVDKLQTQIQYGGSGRSNEMERRVQRERAELEQNFAREISNLVQKLSSEKDQLEAELKLKMDQEVMHVREESKLLLTQVKQQHLHQLHQEQQDLKTRMEQEVCRLQEVLQRFSQSEASIKMEMEVSWRRCLELEARLEESCTQLEESISYLETQKVLNKRLVLERSSMEEELQQIRRQEEELQVQVHQLREELQVQNHQEKVDGCRSSVQLQTVSSLKSELETLQEVLTNRSESVSGLTVELDSLKTDRARLIQDLKDQGMAMDNLQLQLDLASEELNRGRSSEACLQEALKQEQNRASQIWSSLAEERQELARLDQENRTYIHLVDQLSTQIVEMEEEISSLRNHLKDLSLQLNDTADLVLDLRKQLNSKTSELDRLRAEGADRNSLFENQNSELKRIREQVLFLQQALQDSQNQFRTHEEDFDREKRKMVQQLMELEKLVLDLEDMMELNAPHRTQLEEVRSENGALQERLRVLQQDVQNLEDDVVKKRTLNIVRRFWI
;
A
#
# COMPACT_ATOMS: atom_id res chain seq x y z
N MET A 1 -27.03 46.03 -11.88
CA MET A 1 -28.00 47.14 -11.73
C MET A 1 -27.55 48.03 -10.59
N SER A 2 -28.14 49.22 -10.46
CA SER A 2 -27.79 50.36 -9.60
C SER A 2 -27.22 50.06 -8.21
N CYS A 3 -26.22 50.85 -7.83
CA CYS A 3 -25.79 51.05 -6.44
C CYS A 3 -26.83 51.85 -5.64
N LEU A 4 -26.67 51.90 -4.32
CA LEU A 4 -26.56 53.19 -3.60
C LEU A 4 -25.76 53.02 -2.29
N CYS A 5 -25.30 54.13 -1.73
CA CYS A 5 -24.25 54.16 -0.70
C CYS A 5 -24.56 55.09 0.48
N LEU A 6 -23.92 54.79 1.61
CA LEU A 6 -23.39 55.72 2.64
C LEU A 6 -24.26 56.87 3.19
N CYS A 7 -24.54 56.79 4.49
CA CYS A 7 -24.52 57.85 5.51
C CYS A 7 -24.56 57.14 6.88
N MET A 8 -23.74 57.35 7.93
CA MET A 8 -22.84 58.46 8.31
C MET A 8 -23.52 59.83 8.46
N GLN A 9 -23.36 60.61 9.54
CA GLN A 9 -22.48 60.47 10.70
C GLN A 9 -22.87 61.42 11.88
N ASP A 10 -22.61 60.96 13.12
CA ASP A 10 -22.44 61.70 14.39
C ASP A 10 -23.53 62.64 15.01
N VAL A 11 -23.20 63.02 16.26
CA VAL A 11 -23.69 64.15 17.09
C VAL A 11 -24.74 63.84 18.17
N LEU A 12 -24.47 63.96 19.49
CA LEU A 12 -23.25 63.80 20.33
C LEU A 12 -23.67 63.85 21.83
N LEU A 13 -22.87 63.24 22.72
CA LEU A 13 -22.66 63.57 24.16
C LEU A 13 -23.89 63.76 25.11
N GLN A 14 -24.02 62.86 26.10
CA GLN A 14 -23.45 63.12 27.44
C GLN A 14 -23.44 61.92 28.42
N ARG A 15 -22.41 61.90 29.28
CA ARG A 15 -22.28 61.24 30.61
C ARG A 15 -22.39 59.70 30.68
N LEU A 16 -21.27 58.98 30.71
CA LEU A 16 -20.38 58.71 31.87
C LEU A 16 -20.94 57.72 32.92
N ALA A 17 -20.09 56.72 33.19
CA ALA A 17 -20.05 55.75 34.30
C ALA A 17 -20.05 56.43 35.71
N PRO A 18 -20.18 55.72 36.87
CA PRO A 18 -19.85 54.29 37.05
C PRO A 18 -20.78 53.42 37.95
N ASN A 19 -20.56 52.10 37.86
CA ASN A 19 -20.89 51.16 38.94
C ASN A 19 -19.65 50.95 39.81
N LEU A 20 -19.71 51.40 41.07
CA LEU A 20 -18.63 51.25 42.05
C LEU A 20 -19.25 50.86 43.39
N HIS A 21 -18.85 49.71 43.92
CA HIS A 21 -18.93 49.24 45.33
C HIS A 21 -18.56 47.73 45.29
N SER A 22 -17.53 47.19 45.95
CA SER A 22 -16.96 47.47 47.28
C SER A 22 -18.01 47.31 48.38
N THR A 23 -17.94 46.33 49.30
CA THR A 23 -16.76 45.60 49.79
C THR A 23 -17.17 44.35 50.58
N VAL A 24 -16.36 43.29 50.58
CA VAL A 24 -16.12 42.25 51.62
C VAL A 24 -15.23 41.19 50.94
N ILE A 25 -13.91 41.19 51.13
CA ILE A 25 -13.15 40.77 52.33
C ILE A 25 -13.11 39.24 52.49
N ILE A 26 -12.19 38.62 51.74
CA ILE A 26 -11.05 37.85 52.29
C ILE A 26 -11.39 37.03 53.56
N ARG A 27 -11.65 35.71 53.40
CA ARG A 27 -11.38 34.74 54.49
C ARG A 27 -11.26 33.24 54.15
N GLU A 28 -11.84 32.73 53.06
CA GLU A 28 -12.01 31.26 52.89
C GLU A 28 -11.41 30.61 51.61
N PHE A 29 -10.17 30.94 51.23
CA PHE A 29 -9.43 30.17 50.20
C PHE A 29 -7.96 29.88 50.56
N ARG A 30 -7.71 29.39 51.79
CA ARG A 30 -6.39 28.89 52.21
C ARG A 30 -6.47 27.64 53.11
N LYS A 31 -7.17 26.59 52.68
CA LYS A 31 -7.36 25.38 53.50
C LYS A 31 -7.62 24.04 52.76
N VAL A 32 -7.00 23.81 51.59
CA VAL A 32 -7.19 22.56 50.82
C VAL A 32 -5.89 21.83 50.42
N LEU A 33 -4.77 22.55 50.21
CA LEU A 33 -3.52 21.93 49.71
C LEU A 33 -2.44 21.82 50.79
N SER A 34 -2.63 20.92 51.76
CA SER A 34 -1.57 20.41 52.68
C SER A 34 -2.04 19.14 53.43
N SER A 35 -2.30 18.05 52.71
CA SER A 35 -2.55 16.73 53.32
C SER A 35 -2.21 15.56 52.39
N SER A 36 -1.12 14.87 52.72
CA SER A 36 -0.84 13.43 52.45
C SER A 36 -1.22 12.82 51.09
N ALA A 37 -0.20 12.51 50.29
CA ALA A 37 -0.09 11.20 49.62
C ALA A 37 0.45 10.14 50.64
N PRO A 38 0.62 8.84 50.33
CA PRO A 38 0.35 8.11 49.07
C PRO A 38 -0.36 6.73 49.21
N THR A 39 -0.84 6.18 48.08
CA THR A 39 -0.88 4.73 47.69
C THR A 39 -1.39 4.66 46.23
N SER A 40 -0.72 4.02 45.25
CA SER A 40 -0.46 2.57 45.04
C SER A 40 -1.74 1.78 44.69
N SER A 41 -1.79 0.86 43.71
CA SER A 41 -0.78 0.30 42.77
C SER A 41 -1.45 -0.19 41.46
N SER A 42 -0.74 -0.64 40.42
CA SER A 42 -0.38 -2.08 40.18
C SER A 42 0.53 -2.16 38.92
N THR A 43 1.81 -2.58 38.94
CA THR A 43 2.42 -3.95 39.07
C THR A 43 2.24 -4.85 37.83
N PRO A 44 3.10 -5.87 37.52
CA PRO A 44 4.20 -6.44 38.35
C PRO A 44 5.54 -6.86 37.64
N ILE A 45 6.66 -6.86 38.40
CA ILE A 45 7.70 -7.94 38.54
C ILE A 45 8.47 -8.41 37.25
N ARG A 46 9.81 -8.50 37.21
CA ARG A 46 10.75 -9.05 38.22
C ARG A 46 12.09 -8.28 38.33
N SER A 47 13.09 -8.86 39.02
CA SER A 47 14.31 -8.20 39.50
C SER A 47 15.41 -9.22 39.89
N ALA A 48 16.65 -9.03 39.41
CA ALA A 48 17.89 -9.71 39.84
C ALA A 48 19.10 -9.02 39.16
N ASP A 49 20.28 -8.79 39.77
CA ASP A 49 20.71 -8.88 41.19
C ASP A 49 22.01 -8.03 41.40
N LEU A 50 22.61 -8.08 42.60
CA LEU A 50 23.88 -7.46 43.05
C LEU A 50 23.83 -5.92 43.29
N GLN A 51 23.54 -5.43 44.50
CA GLN A 51 24.31 -5.46 45.76
C GLN A 51 25.59 -4.57 45.82
N ARG A 52 25.48 -3.42 46.51
CA ARG A 52 26.16 -3.26 47.82
C ARG A 52 25.49 -2.21 48.71
N ALA A 53 25.86 -2.22 50.00
CA ALA A 53 25.12 -1.61 51.11
C ALA A 53 25.56 -0.16 51.44
N PRO A 54 24.70 0.64 52.08
CA PRO A 54 24.98 2.04 52.42
C PRO A 54 25.67 2.21 53.78
N TYR A 55 26.25 3.40 54.00
CA TYR A 55 26.59 3.91 55.33
C TYR A 55 25.83 5.21 55.62
N ARG A 56 25.36 5.36 56.87
CA ARG A 56 24.81 6.61 57.42
C ARG A 56 25.95 7.54 57.82
N THR A 57 25.70 8.84 57.72
CA THR A 57 25.89 9.77 58.84
C THR A 57 24.66 10.65 58.98
N HIS A 58 24.19 10.85 60.22
CA HIS A 58 23.29 11.96 60.57
C HIS A 58 24.17 13.17 60.88
N GLU A 59 23.73 14.36 60.48
CA GLU A 59 23.70 15.60 61.27
C GLU A 59 23.04 16.65 60.36
N VAL A 60 21.80 17.06 60.63
CA VAL A 60 21.50 18.19 61.54
C VAL A 60 22.29 19.43 61.13
N LEU A 61 21.75 20.13 60.14
CA LEU A 61 21.86 21.59 60.08
C LEU A 61 20.44 22.14 60.04
N GLU A 62 20.08 22.96 61.02
CA GLU A 62 18.90 23.81 60.90
C GLU A 62 19.13 24.80 59.76
N GLU A 63 18.15 24.99 58.88
CA GLU A 63 18.14 26.12 57.95
C GLU A 63 17.92 27.42 58.73
N VAL A 64 18.97 27.89 59.40
CA VAL A 64 19.06 29.28 59.84
C VAL A 64 18.88 30.13 58.59
N SER A 65 17.75 30.82 58.51
CA SER A 65 17.37 31.65 57.36
C SER A 65 18.24 32.91 57.31
N ALA A 66 19.50 32.73 56.94
CA ALA A 66 20.45 33.78 56.63
C ALA A 66 20.03 34.46 55.32
N HIS A 67 19.01 35.32 55.40
CA HIS A 67 18.60 36.21 54.33
C HIS A 67 19.68 37.28 54.10
N PHE A 68 20.80 36.88 53.51
CA PHE A 68 21.74 37.79 52.84
C PHE A 68 21.07 38.32 51.57
N SER A 69 20.13 39.25 51.74
CA SER A 69 19.55 40.01 50.65
C SER A 69 20.64 40.86 50.00
N SER A 70 21.10 40.46 48.82
CA SER A 70 22.07 41.21 48.02
C SER A 70 21.65 42.68 47.91
N PRO A 71 22.48 43.66 48.36
CA PRO A 71 22.08 45.05 48.37
C PRO A 71 21.95 45.58 46.94
N SER A 72 20.78 46.13 46.62
CA SER A 72 20.47 46.67 45.29
C SER A 72 21.44 47.79 44.90
N LEU A 73 22.12 47.65 43.75
CA LEU A 73 23.12 48.58 43.22
C LEU A 73 22.63 50.02 42.92
N LEU A 74 21.37 50.33 43.21
CA LEU A 74 20.71 51.62 42.93
C LEU A 74 20.55 52.51 44.18
N THR A 75 21.11 52.14 45.34
CA THR A 75 21.04 52.94 46.59
C THR A 75 22.37 53.63 46.95
N ALA A 76 23.26 53.83 45.97
CA ALA A 76 24.61 54.39 46.16
C ALA A 76 24.66 55.92 46.44
N THR A 77 23.53 56.55 46.82
CA THR A 77 23.38 58.01 46.99
C THR A 77 22.69 58.42 48.30
N VAL A 78 22.54 57.49 49.24
CA VAL A 78 22.25 57.78 50.66
C VAL A 78 23.51 57.46 51.47
N GLY A 79 23.74 58.18 52.58
CA GLY A 79 24.98 58.17 53.35
C GLY A 79 25.50 56.77 53.73
N GLN A 80 26.82 56.66 53.89
CA GLN A 80 27.53 55.41 54.19
C GLN A 80 27.05 54.87 55.55
N ARG A 81 26.17 53.86 55.57
CA ARG A 81 25.68 53.28 56.83
C ARG A 81 26.85 52.71 57.63
N VAL A 82 27.15 53.31 58.76
CA VAL A 82 28.15 52.84 59.72
C VAL A 82 27.46 51.92 60.73
N LEU A 83 28.21 50.98 61.31
CA LEU A 83 27.75 50.00 62.30
C LEU A 83 26.84 48.90 61.72
N SER A 84 27.04 48.47 60.47
CA SER A 84 26.39 47.28 59.90
C SER A 84 26.67 46.01 60.72
N ARG A 85 27.84 45.95 61.39
CA ARG A 85 28.21 44.93 62.39
C ARG A 85 27.23 44.84 63.58
N LEU A 86 26.42 45.87 63.80
CA LEU A 86 25.39 45.93 64.85
C LEU A 86 23.95 45.79 64.32
N ASP A 87 23.75 45.79 63.00
CA ASP A 87 22.44 45.57 62.39
C ASP A 87 22.05 44.09 62.50
N ASP A 88 20.82 43.82 62.92
CA ASP A 88 20.18 42.49 62.93
C ASP A 88 19.25 42.28 61.72
N GLY A 89 19.31 43.21 60.75
CA GLY A 89 18.42 43.30 59.60
C GLY A 89 17.24 44.26 59.82
N THR A 90 17.07 44.81 61.04
CA THR A 90 16.00 45.77 61.33
C THR A 90 16.40 47.23 61.07
N GLY A 91 17.69 47.55 60.96
CA GLY A 91 18.20 48.93 60.90
C GLY A 91 18.26 49.63 62.26
N TYR A 92 17.96 48.93 63.35
CA TYR A 92 17.98 49.46 64.73
C TYR A 92 18.87 48.62 65.64
N THR A 93 19.46 49.24 66.66
CA THR A 93 20.26 48.52 67.66
C THR A 93 20.04 49.07 69.07
N SER A 94 20.41 48.32 70.10
CA SER A 94 20.34 48.76 71.49
C SER A 94 21.54 49.67 71.85
N PRO A 95 21.36 50.76 72.61
CA PRO A 95 22.44 51.64 73.09
C PRO A 95 23.62 50.90 73.70
N ASP A 96 23.37 49.83 74.47
CA ASP A 96 24.42 49.00 75.06
C ASP A 96 25.31 48.27 74.04
N ARG A 97 24.81 47.92 72.84
CA ARG A 97 25.62 47.29 71.79
C ARG A 97 26.54 48.28 71.10
N VAL A 98 26.07 49.52 70.89
CA VAL A 98 26.90 50.64 70.41
C VAL A 98 27.96 50.98 71.46
N ALA A 99 27.54 51.13 72.72
CA ALA A 99 28.44 51.43 73.83
C ALA A 99 29.49 50.33 74.02
N ALA A 100 29.13 49.05 73.90
CA ALA A 100 30.08 47.94 73.91
C ALA A 100 31.12 48.05 72.77
N LEU A 101 30.68 48.18 71.51
CA LEU A 101 31.57 48.29 70.34
C LEU A 101 32.53 49.49 70.44
N TRP A 102 32.08 50.61 71.01
CA TRP A 102 32.94 51.77 71.29
C TRP A 102 33.91 51.52 72.46
N THR A 103 33.46 50.81 73.50
CA THR A 103 34.28 50.50 74.69
C THR A 103 35.36 49.44 74.38
N GLU A 104 35.07 48.48 73.49
CA GLU A 104 36.04 47.51 72.93
C GLU A 104 37.25 48.23 72.29
N GLU A 105 36.98 49.33 71.58
CA GLU A 105 37.98 50.19 70.95
C GLU A 105 38.54 51.29 71.90
N GLY A 106 38.21 51.20 73.19
CA GLY A 106 38.80 52.03 74.26
C GLY A 106 38.01 53.28 74.67
N ILE A 107 36.85 53.55 74.07
CA ILE A 107 36.01 54.72 74.40
C ILE A 107 35.21 54.45 75.67
N ARG A 108 35.69 54.92 76.82
CA ARG A 108 35.09 54.65 78.15
C ARG A 108 33.82 55.47 78.44
N ASN A 109 33.68 56.63 77.81
CA ASN A 109 32.57 57.56 78.04
C ASN A 109 31.41 57.35 77.03
N SER A 110 31.31 56.13 76.48
CA SER A 110 30.45 55.80 75.34
C SER A 110 28.95 56.12 75.54
N LYS A 111 28.42 55.97 76.78
CA LYS A 111 27.04 56.36 77.11
C LYS A 111 26.83 57.86 77.25
N GLU A 112 27.81 58.60 77.75
CA GLU A 112 27.77 60.07 77.84
C GLU A 112 27.81 60.70 76.44
N ILE A 113 28.55 60.08 75.52
CA ILE A 113 28.63 60.49 74.11
C ILE A 113 27.28 60.31 73.40
N LEU A 114 26.58 59.19 73.61
CA LEU A 114 25.23 58.99 73.07
C LEU A 114 24.25 60.06 73.60
N GLN A 115 24.32 60.39 74.90
CA GLN A 115 23.52 61.47 75.49
C GLN A 115 23.89 62.86 74.96
N THR A 116 25.15 63.10 74.61
CA THR A 116 25.63 64.37 74.01
C THR A 116 25.20 64.52 72.55
N LEU A 117 24.83 63.42 71.90
CA LEU A 117 24.25 63.35 70.56
C LEU A 117 22.70 63.28 70.58
N ASP A 118 22.07 63.66 71.69
CA ASP A 118 20.61 63.64 71.92
C ASP A 118 19.93 62.25 71.76
N PHE A 119 20.69 61.15 71.83
CA PHE A 119 20.12 59.79 71.75
C PHE A 119 19.67 59.24 73.12
N PRO A 120 18.45 58.68 73.23
CA PRO A 120 17.97 58.06 74.47
C PRO A 120 18.71 56.74 74.76
N LEU A 121 19.04 56.50 76.03
CA LEU A 121 19.74 55.27 76.46
C LEU A 121 18.79 54.08 76.75
N ASP A 122 17.48 54.32 76.80
CA ASP A 122 16.46 53.31 77.16
C ASP A 122 15.71 52.74 75.95
N GLU A 123 15.83 53.35 74.77
CA GLU A 123 15.13 52.97 73.52
C GLU A 123 16.10 52.41 72.46
N ARG A 124 15.58 51.79 71.39
CA ARG A 124 16.42 51.32 70.27
C ARG A 124 16.85 52.49 69.38
N LEU A 125 18.15 52.60 69.14
CA LEU A 125 18.75 53.60 68.25
C LEU A 125 18.58 53.19 66.79
N SER A 126 18.16 54.14 65.96
CA SER A 126 18.25 54.03 64.49
C SER A 126 19.72 54.11 64.06
N LEU A 127 20.20 53.10 63.35
CA LEU A 127 21.59 53.07 62.85
C LEU A 127 21.83 54.14 61.78
N VAL A 128 20.79 54.52 61.04
CA VAL A 128 20.86 55.58 60.01
C VAL A 128 20.99 56.95 60.66
N ASP A 129 20.18 57.25 61.67
CA ASP A 129 20.22 58.57 62.34
C ASP A 129 21.48 58.72 63.21
N LEU A 130 21.95 57.64 63.84
CA LEU A 130 23.23 57.60 64.53
C LEU A 130 24.41 57.78 63.56
N THR A 131 24.36 57.19 62.37
CA THR A 131 25.35 57.45 61.30
C THR A 131 25.38 58.94 60.94
N LEU A 132 24.22 59.54 60.67
CA LEU A 132 24.11 60.96 60.31
C LEU A 132 24.62 61.89 61.42
N ALA A 133 24.42 61.53 62.69
CA ALA A 133 24.98 62.28 63.82
C ALA A 133 26.52 62.21 63.86
N LEU A 134 27.10 61.03 63.62
CA LEU A 134 28.56 60.86 63.54
C LEU A 134 29.16 61.57 62.32
N ASP A 135 28.46 61.60 61.18
CA ASP A 135 28.89 62.33 59.97
C ASP A 135 28.97 63.85 60.21
N ASN A 136 28.01 64.42 60.95
CA ASN A 136 28.02 65.84 61.31
C ASN A 136 29.21 66.18 62.24
N GLU A 137 29.53 65.33 63.22
CA GLU A 137 30.70 65.51 64.10
C GLU A 137 32.05 65.20 63.41
N LEU A 138 32.07 64.54 62.25
CA LEU A 138 33.27 64.48 61.40
C LEU A 138 33.55 65.80 60.70
N LEU A 139 32.52 66.60 60.41
CA LEU A 139 32.64 67.91 59.74
C LEU A 139 32.98 69.05 60.71
N VAL A 140 32.75 68.88 62.01
CA VAL A 140 33.01 69.88 63.06
C VAL A 140 34.26 69.51 63.87
N SER A 141 35.38 70.20 63.64
CA SER A 141 36.65 69.89 64.28
C SER A 141 36.76 70.42 65.72
N GLY A 142 36.74 69.51 66.71
CA GLY A 142 37.16 69.85 68.08
C GLY A 142 36.74 68.90 69.21
N ASN A 143 35.65 68.15 69.05
CA ASN A 143 35.07 67.36 70.14
C ASN A 143 35.61 65.92 70.21
N GLY A 144 35.55 65.31 71.40
CA GLY A 144 35.90 63.89 71.60
C GLY A 144 35.02 62.90 70.81
N ILE A 145 33.84 63.34 70.37
CA ILE A 145 32.91 62.57 69.53
C ILE A 145 33.53 62.27 68.14
N HIS A 146 34.40 63.16 67.64
CA HIS A 146 35.11 62.94 66.37
C HIS A 146 35.94 61.64 66.38
N GLN A 147 36.55 61.29 67.52
CA GLN A 147 37.28 60.03 67.67
C GLN A 147 36.35 58.80 67.57
N VAL A 148 35.11 58.95 68.02
CA VAL A 148 34.07 57.90 68.04
C VAL A 148 33.55 57.64 66.63
N ALA A 149 33.35 58.69 65.85
CA ALA A 149 32.99 58.58 64.44
C ALA A 149 34.09 57.87 63.65
N LEU A 150 35.36 58.30 63.79
CA LEU A 150 36.51 57.64 63.14
C LEU A 150 36.65 56.16 63.55
N ILE A 151 36.44 55.81 64.83
CA ILE A 151 36.47 54.42 65.31
C ILE A 151 35.29 53.61 64.76
N SER A 152 34.11 54.20 64.62
CA SER A 152 32.94 53.56 64.03
C SER A 152 33.18 53.24 62.55
N TYR A 153 33.70 54.21 61.78
CA TYR A 153 34.10 54.03 60.38
C TYR A 153 35.22 53.00 60.22
N LYS A 154 36.24 53.00 61.09
CA LYS A 154 37.29 51.95 61.13
C LYS A 154 36.69 50.56 61.32
N ASN A 155 35.80 50.39 62.31
CA ASN A 155 35.11 49.12 62.57
C ASN A 155 34.26 48.67 61.39
N GLU A 156 33.56 49.60 60.75
CA GLU A 156 32.73 49.32 59.57
C GLU A 156 33.58 48.82 58.40
N ILE A 157 34.66 49.53 58.08
CA ILE A 157 35.62 49.13 57.05
C ILE A 157 36.19 47.73 57.35
N GLN A 158 36.55 47.44 58.60
CA GLN A 158 37.06 46.12 58.98
C GLN A 158 36.00 45.02 58.87
N HIS A 159 34.73 45.30 59.24
CA HIS A 159 33.62 44.37 59.08
C HIS A 159 33.35 44.04 57.60
N LEU A 160 33.23 45.07 56.77
CA LEU A 160 32.96 44.91 55.34
C LEU A 160 34.09 44.18 54.59
N HIS A 161 35.36 44.38 54.98
CA HIS A 161 36.47 43.57 54.46
C HIS A 161 36.31 42.08 54.82
N GLY A 162 35.98 41.76 56.08
CA GLY A 162 35.75 40.37 56.50
C GLY A 162 34.61 39.68 55.73
N VAL A 163 33.49 40.40 55.55
CA VAL A 163 32.34 39.92 54.76
C VAL A 163 32.72 39.73 53.28
N LEU A 164 33.44 40.69 52.68
CA LEU A 164 33.90 40.61 51.29
C LEU A 164 34.87 39.44 51.05
N GLU A 165 35.80 39.20 51.98
CA GLU A 165 36.69 38.04 51.89
C GLU A 165 35.92 36.72 52.01
N GLN A 166 34.95 36.63 52.93
CA GLN A 166 34.14 35.43 53.11
C GLN A 166 33.30 35.12 51.86
N ALA A 167 32.57 36.12 51.34
CA ALA A 167 31.81 35.99 50.10
C ALA A 167 32.71 35.66 48.89
N SER A 168 33.95 36.16 48.88
CA SER A 168 34.95 35.79 47.85
C SER A 168 35.38 34.33 47.96
N ARG A 169 35.66 33.82 49.17
CA ARG A 169 35.99 32.40 49.43
C ARG A 169 34.83 31.47 49.02
N GLU A 170 33.60 31.85 49.34
CA GLU A 170 32.40 31.09 48.97
C GLU A 170 32.17 31.08 47.45
N ARG A 171 32.25 32.24 46.79
CA ARG A 171 32.22 32.36 45.32
C ARG A 171 33.29 31.50 44.66
N ASP A 172 34.53 31.57 45.13
CA ASP A 172 35.66 30.88 44.49
C ASP A 172 35.58 29.36 44.73
N LYS A 173 35.06 28.92 45.88
CA LYS A 173 34.70 27.51 46.10
C LYS A 173 33.60 27.06 45.15
N LEU A 174 32.47 27.78 45.09
CA LEU A 174 31.34 27.45 44.20
C LEU A 174 31.76 27.42 42.72
N ARG A 175 32.72 28.27 42.33
CA ARG A 175 33.32 28.25 40.99
C ARG A 175 34.12 26.96 40.75
N VAL A 176 34.96 26.53 41.68
CA VAL A 176 35.70 25.26 41.56
C VAL A 176 34.75 24.06 41.56
N ASP A 177 33.73 24.05 42.43
CA ASP A 177 32.71 23.00 42.48
C ASP A 177 31.92 22.92 41.14
N LEU A 178 31.59 24.07 40.54
CA LEU A 178 30.98 24.17 39.21
C LEU A 178 31.92 23.73 38.08
N ASP A 179 33.18 24.14 38.10
CA ASP A 179 34.18 23.74 37.10
C ASP A 179 34.45 22.23 37.15
N LEU A 180 34.39 21.60 38.33
CA LEU A 180 34.45 20.14 38.51
C LEU A 180 33.17 19.43 38.02
N ALA A 181 31.98 20.00 38.30
CA ALA A 181 30.72 19.46 37.79
C ALA A 181 30.69 19.50 36.25
N ASN A 182 31.08 20.62 35.65
CA ASN A 182 31.21 20.79 34.19
C ASN A 182 32.20 19.78 33.59
N GLN A 183 33.35 19.56 34.25
CA GLN A 183 34.30 18.52 33.82
C GLN A 183 33.69 17.11 33.86
N ARG A 184 32.89 16.76 34.87
CA ARG A 184 32.24 15.45 34.92
C ARG A 184 31.12 15.31 33.89
N ILE A 185 30.37 16.38 33.61
CA ILE A 185 29.38 16.42 32.51
C ILE A 185 30.09 16.19 31.16
N LEU A 186 31.19 16.89 30.88
CA LEU A 186 31.98 16.71 29.65
C LEU A 186 32.59 15.30 29.53
N GLN A 187 32.94 14.66 30.64
CA GLN A 187 33.34 13.24 30.63
C GLN A 187 32.15 12.33 30.29
N LEU A 188 30.97 12.57 30.89
CA LEU A 188 29.76 11.77 30.65
C LEU A 188 29.26 11.90 29.20
N VAL A 189 29.37 13.07 28.58
CA VAL A 189 29.06 13.28 27.16
C VAL A 189 30.00 12.43 26.30
N ARG A 190 31.33 12.54 26.47
CA ARG A 190 32.30 11.69 25.73
C ARG A 190 32.09 10.20 25.97
N GLU A 191 31.79 9.81 27.20
CA GLU A 191 31.43 8.44 27.58
C GLU A 191 30.16 7.93 26.87
N VAL A 192 29.27 8.82 26.42
CA VAL A 192 28.09 8.48 25.60
C VAL A 192 28.46 8.48 24.11
N ASP A 193 29.17 9.49 23.62
CA ASP A 193 29.66 9.58 22.24
C ASP A 193 30.51 8.35 21.86
N ASP A 194 31.46 7.96 22.72
CA ASP A 194 32.29 6.75 22.56
C ASP A 194 31.42 5.49 22.49
N ARG A 195 30.34 5.40 23.29
CA ARG A 195 29.42 4.24 23.27
C ARG A 195 28.57 4.21 22.02
N HIS A 196 28.11 5.37 21.52
CA HIS A 196 27.38 5.46 20.25
C HIS A 196 28.29 5.09 19.06
N ALA A 197 29.51 5.64 18.97
CA ALA A 197 30.45 5.28 17.91
C ALA A 197 30.83 3.78 17.90
N ASN A 198 30.99 3.16 19.07
CA ASN A 198 31.21 1.72 19.18
C ASN A 198 29.96 0.89 18.80
N MET A 199 28.75 1.39 19.07
CA MET A 199 27.49 0.75 18.68
C MET A 199 27.23 0.87 17.17
N GLU A 200 27.48 2.06 16.60
CA GLU A 200 27.37 2.34 15.17
C GLU A 200 28.33 1.46 14.37
N THR A 201 29.62 1.45 14.70
CA THR A 201 30.62 0.61 13.99
C THR A 201 30.33 -0.89 14.10
N LEU A 202 29.78 -1.38 15.22
CA LEU A 202 29.31 -2.76 15.37
C LEU A 202 28.03 -3.06 14.56
N ASN A 203 27.12 -2.10 14.46
CA ASN A 203 25.94 -2.24 13.61
C ASN A 203 26.35 -2.21 12.12
N GLU A 204 27.25 -1.33 11.71
CA GLU A 204 27.80 -1.30 10.35
C GLU A 204 28.56 -2.60 10.01
N SER A 205 29.34 -3.18 10.92
CA SER A 205 30.00 -4.46 10.65
C SER A 205 28.95 -5.56 10.47
N ARG A 206 27.97 -5.64 11.37
CA ARG A 206 26.89 -6.63 11.29
C ARG A 206 26.02 -6.48 10.04
N ILE A 207 25.78 -5.25 9.57
CA ILE A 207 25.07 -5.00 8.30
C ILE A 207 25.91 -5.51 7.13
N ARG A 208 27.20 -5.15 7.06
CA ARG A 208 28.13 -5.63 6.02
C ARG A 208 28.26 -7.14 6.00
N ASP A 209 28.35 -7.78 7.17
CA ASP A 209 28.41 -9.24 7.30
C ASP A 209 27.14 -9.89 6.72
N LEU A 210 25.95 -9.36 7.05
CA LEU A 210 24.67 -9.82 6.50
C LEU A 210 24.54 -9.55 4.99
N GLU A 211 24.98 -8.39 4.51
CA GLU A 211 25.00 -8.05 3.08
C GLU A 211 25.94 -8.96 2.28
N GLN A 212 27.08 -9.35 2.85
CA GLN A 212 27.98 -10.34 2.27
C GLN A 212 27.32 -11.73 2.26
N ASP A 213 26.70 -12.15 3.37
CA ASP A 213 25.97 -13.41 3.48
C ASP A 213 24.85 -13.52 2.43
N PHE A 214 24.12 -12.43 2.16
CA PHE A 214 23.14 -12.37 1.07
C PHE A 214 23.76 -12.37 -0.33
N GLN A 215 24.90 -11.70 -0.54
CA GLN A 215 25.63 -11.73 -1.82
C GLN A 215 26.19 -13.12 -2.13
N ASP A 216 26.72 -13.82 -1.13
CA ASP A 216 27.27 -15.17 -1.26
C ASP A 216 26.16 -16.19 -1.53
N ARG A 217 25.00 -16.07 -0.84
CA ARG A 217 23.80 -16.86 -1.15
C ARG A 217 23.28 -16.58 -2.57
N LEU A 218 23.24 -15.32 -3.01
CA LEU A 218 22.78 -14.95 -4.35
C LEU A 218 23.73 -15.40 -5.46
N THR A 219 25.04 -15.36 -5.24
CA THR A 219 26.03 -15.88 -6.20
C THR A 219 26.01 -17.40 -6.25
N SER A 220 25.87 -18.08 -5.10
CA SER A 220 25.66 -19.53 -5.03
C SER A 220 24.40 -19.96 -5.79
N LEU A 221 23.23 -19.37 -5.52
CA LEU A 221 21.98 -19.66 -6.23
C LEU A 221 22.07 -19.37 -7.75
N ARG A 222 22.76 -18.30 -8.15
CA ARG A 222 23.04 -18.04 -9.58
C ARG A 222 23.91 -19.12 -10.20
N SER A 223 24.95 -19.58 -9.52
CA SER A 223 25.82 -20.65 -10.02
C SER A 223 25.08 -21.99 -10.14
N GLN A 224 24.24 -22.34 -9.15
CA GLN A 224 23.37 -23.51 -9.20
C GLN A 224 22.37 -23.41 -10.37
N SER A 225 21.68 -22.28 -10.52
CA SER A 225 20.73 -22.08 -11.63
C SER A 225 21.42 -22.14 -13.00
N VAL A 226 22.65 -21.62 -13.14
CA VAL A 226 23.44 -21.77 -14.38
C VAL A 226 23.79 -23.23 -14.62
N GLN A 227 24.21 -23.98 -13.59
CA GLN A 227 24.53 -25.41 -13.70
C GLN A 227 23.31 -26.27 -14.04
N GLU A 228 22.14 -25.96 -13.47
CA GLU A 228 20.87 -26.62 -13.78
C GLU A 228 20.42 -26.33 -15.23
N ASN A 229 20.51 -25.07 -15.67
CA ASN A 229 20.24 -24.69 -17.06
C ASN A 229 21.22 -25.35 -18.04
N GLU A 230 22.51 -25.46 -17.70
CA GLU A 230 23.50 -26.16 -18.52
C GLU A 230 23.19 -27.67 -18.58
N ALA A 231 22.83 -28.29 -17.46
CA ALA A 231 22.45 -29.71 -17.42
C ALA A 231 21.20 -30.00 -18.26
N LEU A 232 20.19 -29.13 -18.21
CA LEU A 232 18.99 -29.20 -19.04
C LEU A 232 19.32 -28.99 -20.53
N LEU A 233 20.15 -28.01 -20.88
CA LEU A 233 20.55 -27.76 -22.26
C LEU A 233 21.35 -28.95 -22.83
N GLN A 234 22.27 -29.51 -22.04
CA GLN A 234 22.95 -30.76 -22.40
C GLN A 234 21.99 -31.96 -22.52
N GLN A 235 20.87 -32.00 -21.79
CA GLN A 235 19.85 -33.05 -21.92
C GLN A 235 19.09 -32.88 -23.24
N VAL A 236 18.59 -31.68 -23.54
CA VAL A 236 17.94 -31.36 -24.82
C VAL A 236 18.88 -31.68 -25.99
N ASP A 237 20.17 -31.31 -25.89
CA ASP A 237 21.16 -31.66 -26.92
C ASP A 237 21.33 -33.17 -27.11
N ARG A 238 21.16 -34.00 -26.06
CA ARG A 238 21.21 -35.48 -26.17
C ARG A 238 19.95 -36.02 -26.82
N GLU A 239 18.78 -35.53 -26.41
CA GLU A 239 17.48 -35.94 -26.96
C GLU A 239 17.34 -35.54 -28.44
N CYS A 240 17.73 -34.32 -28.81
CA CYS A 240 17.81 -33.89 -30.20
C CYS A 240 18.75 -34.76 -31.05
N ARG A 241 19.86 -35.26 -30.48
CA ARG A 241 20.75 -36.20 -31.18
C ARG A 241 20.12 -37.58 -31.35
N SER A 242 19.49 -38.15 -30.31
CA SER A 242 18.76 -39.43 -30.41
C SER A 242 17.67 -39.36 -31.50
N LEU A 243 16.83 -38.32 -31.45
CA LEU A 243 15.78 -38.11 -32.44
C LEU A 243 16.34 -37.87 -33.86
N GLN A 244 17.51 -37.24 -33.99
CA GLN A 244 18.17 -37.06 -35.28
C GLN A 244 18.77 -38.38 -35.80
N GLU A 245 19.29 -39.25 -34.93
CA GLU A 245 19.79 -40.58 -35.28
C GLU A 245 18.64 -41.53 -35.67
N GLU A 246 17.53 -41.53 -34.91
CA GLU A 246 16.30 -42.25 -35.22
C GLU A 246 15.69 -41.79 -36.56
N LEU A 247 15.65 -40.49 -36.83
CA LEU A 247 15.13 -39.93 -38.08
C LEU A 247 16.02 -40.30 -39.27
N GLN A 248 17.34 -40.42 -39.10
CA GLN A 248 18.23 -40.95 -40.13
C GLN A 248 18.00 -42.45 -40.36
N LEU A 249 17.79 -43.25 -39.30
CA LEU A 249 17.47 -44.68 -39.42
C LEU A 249 16.17 -44.90 -40.20
N VAL A 250 15.11 -44.16 -39.86
CA VAL A 250 13.82 -44.22 -40.57
C VAL A 250 13.95 -43.81 -42.05
N ARG A 251 14.80 -42.82 -42.37
CA ARG A 251 15.09 -42.44 -43.77
C ARG A 251 15.86 -43.50 -44.55
N VAL A 252 16.75 -44.24 -43.89
CA VAL A 252 17.45 -45.38 -44.52
C VAL A 252 16.42 -46.48 -44.83
N GLN A 253 15.55 -46.82 -43.87
CA GLN A 253 14.48 -47.80 -44.06
C GLN A 253 13.45 -47.36 -45.13
N GLU A 254 13.12 -46.07 -45.20
CA GLU A 254 12.27 -45.50 -46.26
C GLU A 254 12.92 -45.67 -47.64
N ALA A 255 14.23 -45.43 -47.75
CA ALA A 255 14.98 -45.64 -49.00
C ALA A 255 15.10 -47.12 -49.38
N GLU A 256 15.37 -48.00 -48.41
CA GLU A 256 15.43 -49.46 -48.62
C GLU A 256 14.08 -50.00 -49.13
N LEU A 257 12.97 -49.67 -48.46
CA LEU A 257 11.62 -50.04 -48.89
C LEU A 257 11.23 -49.43 -50.24
N GLN A 258 11.72 -48.22 -50.56
CA GLN A 258 11.50 -47.58 -51.86
C GLN A 258 12.31 -48.25 -52.99
N GLU A 259 13.50 -48.76 -52.69
CA GLU A 259 14.27 -49.60 -53.63
C GLU A 259 13.60 -50.96 -53.85
N GLU A 260 13.17 -51.65 -52.78
CA GLU A 260 12.40 -52.90 -52.85
C GLU A 260 11.10 -52.75 -53.65
N LEU A 261 10.33 -51.68 -53.41
CA LEU A 261 9.12 -51.36 -54.19
C LEU A 261 9.45 -51.17 -55.67
N SER A 262 10.59 -50.54 -55.98
CA SER A 262 11.02 -50.29 -57.36
C SER A 262 11.49 -51.57 -58.08
N SER A 263 12.13 -52.50 -57.36
CA SER A 263 12.54 -53.79 -57.93
C SER A 263 11.34 -54.71 -58.14
N ALA A 264 10.41 -54.77 -57.18
CA ALA A 264 9.15 -55.47 -57.34
C ALA A 264 8.30 -54.90 -58.49
N ALA A 265 8.29 -53.59 -58.69
CA ALA A 265 7.63 -52.97 -59.86
C ALA A 265 8.29 -53.36 -61.20
N GLN A 266 9.62 -53.45 -61.25
CA GLN A 266 10.34 -53.93 -62.44
C GLN A 266 10.10 -55.42 -62.71
N GLU A 267 10.04 -56.26 -61.67
CA GLU A 267 9.71 -57.68 -61.80
C GLU A 267 8.27 -57.88 -62.28
N ASN A 268 7.30 -57.12 -61.76
CA ASN A 268 5.92 -57.15 -62.26
C ASN A 268 5.84 -56.76 -63.74
N LEU A 269 6.55 -55.71 -64.18
CA LEU A 269 6.61 -55.33 -65.59
C LEU A 269 7.23 -56.44 -66.47
N HIS A 270 8.29 -57.10 -66.01
CA HIS A 270 8.89 -58.24 -66.71
C HIS A 270 7.92 -59.43 -66.80
N LEU A 271 7.18 -59.72 -65.73
CA LEU A 271 6.16 -60.77 -65.72
C LEU A 271 4.95 -60.42 -66.60
N GLU A 272 4.58 -59.15 -66.74
CA GLU A 272 3.58 -58.68 -67.70
C GLU A 272 4.07 -58.86 -69.15
N GLU A 273 5.33 -58.52 -69.46
CA GLU A 273 5.95 -58.77 -70.77
C GLU A 273 6.04 -60.26 -71.12
N GLU A 274 6.44 -61.12 -70.16
CA GLU A 274 6.44 -62.57 -70.34
C GLU A 274 5.02 -63.13 -70.55
N LEU A 275 4.05 -62.65 -69.77
CA LEU A 275 2.65 -63.04 -69.89
C LEU A 275 2.08 -62.65 -71.26
N ASP A 276 2.38 -61.46 -71.77
CA ASP A 276 1.97 -61.04 -73.12
C ASP A 276 2.69 -61.83 -74.21
N ALA A 277 3.98 -62.14 -74.05
CA ALA A 277 4.69 -63.04 -74.95
C ALA A 277 4.11 -64.47 -74.95
N VAL A 278 3.56 -64.94 -73.82
CA VAL A 278 2.82 -66.22 -73.73
C VAL A 278 1.43 -66.10 -74.36
N LYS A 279 0.68 -65.00 -74.16
CA LYS A 279 -0.60 -64.74 -74.85
C LYS A 279 -0.43 -64.74 -76.37
N ILE A 280 0.65 -64.13 -76.90
CA ILE A 280 0.96 -64.14 -78.33
C ILE A 280 1.20 -65.57 -78.83
N LYS A 281 2.04 -66.35 -78.14
CA LYS A 281 2.28 -67.77 -78.49
C LYS A 281 1.02 -68.63 -78.40
N LEU A 282 0.14 -68.36 -77.44
CA LEU A 282 -1.16 -69.02 -77.32
C LEU A 282 -2.06 -68.68 -78.51
N ASN A 283 -2.20 -67.39 -78.86
CA ASN A 283 -2.96 -66.94 -80.03
C ASN A 283 -2.40 -67.53 -81.35
N GLU A 284 -1.07 -67.64 -81.48
CA GLU A 284 -0.43 -68.32 -82.61
C GLU A 284 -0.78 -69.81 -82.66
N ALA A 285 -0.68 -70.51 -81.52
CA ALA A 285 -1.04 -71.93 -81.40
C ALA A 285 -2.53 -72.17 -81.67
N GLU A 286 -3.43 -71.33 -81.16
CA GLU A 286 -4.85 -71.34 -81.48
C GLU A 286 -5.11 -71.08 -82.97
N SER A 287 -4.37 -70.15 -83.60
CA SER A 287 -4.47 -69.92 -85.05
C SER A 287 -4.02 -71.14 -85.87
N LEU A 288 -3.02 -71.89 -85.37
CA LEU A 288 -2.54 -73.14 -85.98
C LEU A 288 -3.55 -74.26 -85.78
N VAL A 289 -4.15 -74.41 -84.59
CA VAL A 289 -5.23 -75.37 -84.32
C VAL A 289 -6.45 -75.07 -85.17
N ASN A 290 -6.89 -73.81 -85.25
CA ASN A 290 -8.01 -73.40 -86.10
C ASN A 290 -7.73 -73.65 -87.59
N ARG A 291 -6.49 -73.44 -88.06
CA ARG A 291 -6.06 -73.77 -89.42
C ARG A 291 -6.08 -75.27 -89.67
N LEU A 292 -5.50 -76.09 -88.78
CA LEU A 292 -5.51 -77.55 -88.89
C LEU A 292 -6.93 -78.14 -88.81
N GLN A 293 -7.83 -77.54 -88.02
CA GLN A 293 -9.25 -77.88 -88.05
C GLN A 293 -9.90 -77.49 -89.39
N GLY A 294 -9.52 -76.36 -89.99
CA GLY A 294 -9.93 -75.94 -91.32
C GLY A 294 -9.44 -76.91 -92.40
N ASP A 295 -8.16 -77.28 -92.37
CA ASP A 295 -7.53 -78.23 -93.27
C ASP A 295 -8.15 -79.63 -93.11
N LEU A 296 -8.47 -80.06 -91.88
CA LEU A 296 -9.20 -81.30 -91.61
C LEU A 296 -10.63 -81.25 -92.18
N LYS A 297 -11.36 -80.14 -92.00
CA LYS A 297 -12.69 -79.92 -92.59
C LYS A 297 -12.63 -79.94 -94.12
N GLN A 298 -11.61 -79.32 -94.73
CA GLN A 298 -11.37 -79.36 -96.17
C GLN A 298 -11.00 -80.77 -96.65
N LEU A 299 -10.17 -81.52 -95.93
CA LEU A 299 -9.75 -82.87 -96.30
C LEU A 299 -10.93 -83.86 -96.18
N LEU A 300 -11.76 -83.73 -95.15
CA LEU A 300 -13.04 -84.42 -95.03
C LEU A 300 -13.98 -84.05 -96.19
N HIS A 301 -14.11 -82.76 -96.52
CA HIS A 301 -14.92 -82.30 -97.66
C HIS A 301 -14.36 -82.77 -99.03
N HIS A 302 -13.04 -82.90 -99.19
CA HIS A 302 -12.44 -83.45 -100.41
C HIS A 302 -12.52 -84.98 -100.51
N LYS A 303 -12.67 -85.71 -99.40
CA LYS A 303 -12.82 -87.17 -99.39
C LYS A 303 -14.26 -87.67 -99.33
N PHE A 304 -15.18 -86.87 -98.79
CA PHE A 304 -16.58 -87.24 -98.57
C PHE A 304 -17.58 -86.20 -99.11
N GLY A 305 -17.17 -84.93 -99.27
CA GLY A 305 -18.01 -83.83 -99.75
C GLY A 305 -18.08 -83.66 -101.27
N SER A 306 -17.45 -84.54 -102.04
CA SER A 306 -17.77 -84.70 -103.48
C SER A 306 -19.07 -85.50 -103.71
N LEU A 307 -19.77 -85.87 -102.63
CA LEU A 307 -21.12 -86.41 -102.64
C LEU A 307 -22.12 -85.26 -102.42
N ASP A 308 -22.60 -84.68 -103.52
CA ASP A 308 -23.72 -83.75 -103.49
C ASP A 308 -24.98 -84.50 -102.96
N PRO A 309 -25.82 -83.91 -102.09
CA PRO A 309 -26.62 -84.67 -101.10
C PRO A 309 -27.92 -85.29 -101.65
N THR A 310 -27.88 -85.86 -102.85
CA THR A 310 -29.02 -86.54 -103.51
C THR A 310 -28.55 -87.72 -104.37
N GLY A 311 -28.26 -88.87 -103.74
CA GLY A 311 -28.03 -90.12 -104.49
C GLY A 311 -27.39 -91.30 -103.76
N ALA A 312 -28.22 -92.25 -103.34
CA ALA A 312 -27.91 -93.70 -103.34
C ALA A 312 -26.69 -94.24 -102.57
N THR A 313 -26.32 -93.64 -101.42
CA THR A 313 -25.48 -94.33 -100.39
C THR A 313 -26.20 -94.56 -99.06
N LEU A 314 -27.45 -94.13 -98.93
CA LEU A 314 -28.24 -94.23 -97.69
C LEU A 314 -28.61 -95.67 -97.28
N SER A 315 -28.43 -96.69 -98.13
CA SER A 315 -28.90 -98.06 -97.86
C SER A 315 -28.19 -98.80 -96.70
N HIS A 316 -27.31 -98.16 -95.95
CA HIS A 316 -26.83 -98.68 -94.66
C HIS A 316 -27.33 -97.82 -93.49
N GLU A 317 -27.24 -96.49 -93.56
CA GLU A 317 -27.86 -95.58 -92.61
C GLU A 317 -29.39 -95.81 -92.49
N GLU A 318 -30.12 -95.90 -93.61
CA GLU A 318 -31.55 -96.22 -93.62
C GLU A 318 -31.84 -97.58 -92.99
N LYS A 319 -30.99 -98.60 -93.24
CA LYS A 319 -31.18 -99.91 -92.59
C LYS A 319 -30.90 -99.85 -91.10
N PHE A 320 -29.89 -99.10 -90.66
CA PHE A 320 -29.65 -98.91 -89.23
C PHE A 320 -30.75 -98.07 -88.57
N CYS A 321 -31.29 -97.06 -89.23
CA CYS A 321 -32.46 -96.32 -88.76
C CYS A 321 -33.72 -97.21 -88.73
N GLU A 322 -34.02 -98.00 -89.77
CA GLU A 322 -35.13 -98.95 -89.76
C GLU A 322 -34.97 -100.01 -88.66
N ILE A 323 -33.75 -100.51 -88.43
CA ILE A 323 -33.45 -101.46 -87.35
C ILE A 323 -33.57 -100.80 -85.98
N ILE A 324 -33.06 -99.58 -85.79
CA ILE A 324 -33.18 -98.82 -84.53
C ILE A 324 -34.64 -98.49 -84.27
N GLU A 325 -35.41 -98.04 -85.27
CA GLU A 325 -36.85 -97.82 -85.11
C GLU A 325 -37.63 -99.13 -84.90
N GLN A 326 -37.19 -100.27 -85.45
CA GLN A 326 -37.80 -101.57 -85.14
C GLN A 326 -37.48 -102.01 -83.71
N TYR A 327 -36.25 -101.82 -83.23
CA TYR A 327 -35.89 -102.07 -81.83
C TYR A 327 -36.56 -101.08 -80.87
N GLU A 328 -36.73 -99.81 -81.25
CA GLU A 328 -37.50 -98.84 -80.46
C GLU A 328 -38.99 -99.18 -80.44
N ARG A 329 -39.58 -99.60 -81.58
CA ARG A 329 -40.95 -100.12 -81.61
C ARG A 329 -41.08 -101.38 -80.76
N GLN A 330 -40.12 -102.29 -80.78
CA GLN A 330 -40.11 -103.48 -79.92
C GLN A 330 -39.92 -103.11 -78.45
N CYS A 331 -39.06 -102.14 -78.11
CA CYS A 331 -38.89 -101.65 -76.74
C CYS A 331 -40.15 -100.95 -76.25
N ARG A 332 -40.84 -100.18 -77.09
CA ARG A 332 -42.15 -99.57 -76.77
C ARG A 332 -43.24 -100.63 -76.66
N GLU A 333 -43.37 -101.58 -77.58
CA GLU A 333 -44.37 -102.66 -77.50
C GLU A 333 -44.10 -103.64 -76.34
N LEU A 334 -42.83 -103.84 -75.96
CA LEU A 334 -42.44 -104.56 -74.74
C LEU A 334 -42.71 -103.73 -73.49
N GLN A 335 -42.53 -102.41 -73.53
CA GLN A 335 -42.87 -101.51 -72.43
C GLN A 335 -44.39 -101.44 -72.23
N ASP A 336 -45.16 -101.21 -73.30
CA ASP A 336 -46.62 -101.28 -73.33
C ASP A 336 -47.10 -102.64 -72.79
N ARG A 337 -46.50 -103.77 -73.21
CA ARG A 337 -46.78 -105.09 -72.63
C ARG A 337 -46.36 -105.23 -71.18
N ASN A 338 -45.27 -104.61 -70.76
CA ASN A 338 -44.80 -104.67 -69.37
C ASN A 338 -45.64 -103.76 -68.46
N ASP A 339 -46.26 -102.72 -69.01
CA ASP A 339 -47.24 -101.85 -68.34
C ASP A 339 -48.64 -102.49 -68.34
N GLU A 340 -49.05 -103.21 -69.39
CA GLU A 340 -50.20 -104.12 -69.38
C GLU A 340 -50.00 -105.24 -68.35
N LEU A 341 -48.85 -105.94 -68.36
CA LEU A 341 -48.54 -106.97 -67.37
C LEU A 341 -48.36 -106.40 -65.96
N SER A 342 -47.87 -105.16 -65.81
CA SER A 342 -47.79 -104.49 -64.50
C SER A 342 -49.18 -104.11 -64.00
N THR A 343 -50.08 -103.63 -64.87
CA THR A 343 -51.47 -103.34 -64.49
C THR A 343 -52.29 -104.61 -64.28
N GLU A 344 -52.02 -105.72 -64.97
CA GLU A 344 -52.55 -107.05 -64.65
C GLU A 344 -51.99 -107.56 -63.31
N LEU A 345 -50.69 -107.44 -63.05
CA LEU A 345 -50.08 -107.78 -61.76
C LEU A 345 -50.59 -106.90 -60.63
N GLU A 346 -50.93 -105.64 -60.90
CA GLU A 346 -51.55 -104.73 -59.94
C GLU A 346 -53.05 -105.02 -59.75
N LEU A 347 -53.75 -105.51 -60.78
CA LEU A 347 -55.10 -106.09 -60.69
C LEU A 347 -55.11 -107.39 -59.87
N LEU A 348 -54.12 -108.26 -60.06
CA LEU A 348 -53.95 -109.52 -59.33
C LEU A 348 -53.49 -109.28 -57.88
N ARG A 349 -52.62 -108.28 -57.66
CA ARG A 349 -52.36 -107.72 -56.31
C ARG A 349 -53.64 -107.13 -55.73
N SER A 350 -54.47 -106.41 -56.49
CA SER A 350 -55.73 -105.84 -56.01
C SER A 350 -56.77 -106.90 -55.65
N GLN A 351 -56.84 -108.02 -56.39
CA GLN A 351 -57.64 -109.18 -56.00
C GLN A 351 -57.13 -109.81 -54.69
N LYS A 352 -55.81 -110.00 -54.53
CA LYS A 352 -55.21 -110.56 -53.30
C LYS A 352 -55.16 -109.59 -52.11
N SER A 353 -55.20 -108.28 -52.34
CA SER A 353 -55.19 -107.21 -51.32
C SER A 353 -56.59 -106.79 -50.87
N SER A 354 -57.62 -107.59 -51.17
CA SER A 354 -59.02 -107.36 -50.81
C SER A 354 -59.35 -107.55 -49.31
N ARG A 355 -58.41 -107.27 -48.40
CA ARG A 355 -58.60 -107.25 -46.94
C ARG A 355 -57.82 -106.11 -46.26
N LYS A 356 -58.52 -104.98 -46.01
CA LYS A 356 -58.07 -103.72 -45.35
C LYS A 356 -57.14 -102.86 -46.24
N SER A 357 -57.26 -101.53 -46.31
CA SER A 357 -58.29 -100.60 -45.80
C SER A 357 -58.32 -99.27 -46.61
N LYS A 358 -59.53 -98.72 -46.79
CA LYS A 358 -59.91 -97.33 -47.15
C LYS A 358 -58.82 -96.31 -47.62
N ARG A 359 -58.76 -96.11 -48.95
CA ARG A 359 -59.03 -94.84 -49.70
C ARG A 359 -59.35 -93.54 -48.90
N PRO A 360 -59.20 -92.32 -49.51
CA PRO A 360 -58.19 -91.86 -50.50
C PRO A 360 -57.84 -90.33 -50.42
N THR A 361 -57.19 -89.81 -51.47
CA THR A 361 -57.20 -88.42 -52.02
C THR A 361 -56.71 -87.21 -51.20
N GLY A 362 -55.86 -86.40 -51.85
CA GLY A 362 -55.59 -85.00 -51.51
C GLY A 362 -54.21 -84.56 -52.03
N ASN A 363 -54.16 -83.64 -52.99
CA ASN A 363 -52.94 -82.89 -53.27
C ASN A 363 -52.71 -81.89 -52.13
N ASP A 364 -51.46 -81.51 -51.86
CA ASP A 364 -51.03 -80.10 -52.00
C ASP A 364 -49.54 -79.88 -51.66
N ALA A 365 -49.02 -78.78 -52.22
CA ALA A 365 -48.01 -77.86 -51.68
C ALA A 365 -46.53 -78.27 -51.50
N ASP A 366 -45.69 -77.27 -51.80
CA ASP A 366 -44.54 -76.79 -50.99
C ASP A 366 -43.22 -77.58 -50.90
N ALA A 367 -42.05 -76.91 -50.79
CA ALA A 367 -41.75 -75.47 -50.88
C ALA A 367 -40.24 -75.19 -51.13
N SER A 368 -39.93 -73.90 -51.32
CA SER A 368 -38.64 -73.24 -51.06
C SER A 368 -37.48 -73.48 -52.04
N ALA A 369 -36.56 -72.52 -52.25
CA ALA A 369 -36.66 -71.07 -52.10
C ALA A 369 -35.49 -70.38 -52.85
N LEU A 370 -35.85 -69.47 -53.76
CA LEU A 370 -35.18 -68.18 -54.04
C LEU A 370 -33.65 -68.06 -53.82
N SER A 371 -32.90 -68.05 -54.92
CA SER A 371 -31.67 -67.25 -55.00
C SER A 371 -32.04 -65.80 -55.38
N TRP A 372 -31.51 -64.82 -54.65
CA TRP A 372 -31.78 -63.40 -54.90
C TRP A 372 -30.68 -62.74 -55.74
N SER A 373 -31.05 -62.24 -56.92
CA SER A 373 -30.21 -61.34 -57.72
C SER A 373 -30.97 -60.08 -58.11
N GLN A 374 -30.61 -58.97 -57.46
CA GLN A 374 -30.35 -57.66 -58.07
C GLN A 374 -31.51 -56.80 -58.64
N GLN A 375 -31.29 -55.49 -58.55
CA GLN A 375 -31.62 -54.46 -59.55
C GLN A 375 -32.89 -53.56 -59.40
N LEU A 376 -32.70 -52.48 -58.61
CA LEU A 376 -33.02 -51.06 -58.95
C LEU A 376 -34.46 -50.48 -58.93
N THR A 377 -34.44 -49.13 -58.86
CA THR A 377 -35.47 -48.11 -59.17
C THR A 377 -36.69 -47.88 -58.25
N GLU A 378 -36.56 -46.80 -57.47
CA GLU A 378 -37.42 -45.58 -57.47
C GLU A 378 -38.88 -45.57 -56.92
N SER A 379 -39.07 -44.62 -55.99
CA SER A 379 -40.23 -43.71 -55.81
C SER A 379 -41.54 -44.18 -55.15
N ASP A 380 -41.88 -43.44 -54.08
CA ASP A 380 -43.19 -42.91 -53.67
C ASP A 380 -44.47 -43.77 -53.79
N SER A 381 -45.04 -44.15 -52.63
CA SER A 381 -46.26 -43.44 -52.17
C SER A 381 -46.64 -43.70 -50.70
N GLU A 382 -46.91 -42.59 -50.00
CA GLU A 382 -47.83 -42.43 -48.86
C GLU A 382 -49.26 -42.93 -49.21
N ASP A 383 -50.23 -43.16 -48.33
CA ASP A 383 -50.37 -43.27 -46.85
C ASP A 383 -51.81 -43.82 -46.59
N SER A 384 -52.16 -44.20 -45.34
CA SER A 384 -53.57 -44.41 -44.96
C SER A 384 -53.96 -43.95 -43.54
N ASP A 385 -53.63 -42.71 -43.14
CA ASP A 385 -54.23 -42.04 -41.97
C ASP A 385 -55.75 -41.81 -42.10
N MET A 386 -56.51 -42.28 -41.09
CA MET A 386 -57.86 -41.76 -40.78
C MET A 386 -58.14 -41.54 -39.28
N LYS A 387 -57.57 -40.45 -38.75
CA LYS A 387 -58.30 -39.30 -38.15
C LYS A 387 -59.56 -39.58 -37.29
N ARG A 388 -59.59 -38.96 -36.09
CA ARG A 388 -60.74 -38.10 -35.70
C ARG A 388 -60.42 -36.94 -34.75
N SER A 389 -60.14 -35.78 -35.37
CA SER A 389 -60.77 -34.47 -35.10
C SER A 389 -60.97 -33.95 -33.66
N SER A 390 -60.36 -32.80 -33.37
CA SER A 390 -61.12 -31.54 -33.21
C SER A 390 -60.27 -30.31 -33.58
N SER A 391 -60.89 -29.14 -33.73
CA SER A 391 -60.30 -27.89 -34.26
C SER A 391 -61.11 -26.68 -33.73
N PRO A 392 -60.89 -25.39 -34.15
CA PRO A 392 -59.82 -24.78 -34.96
C PRO A 392 -59.09 -23.65 -34.14
N VAL A 393 -58.80 -22.37 -34.48
CA VAL A 393 -59.09 -21.47 -35.62
C VAL A 393 -58.21 -20.19 -35.62
N VAL A 394 -58.18 -19.43 -36.74
CA VAL A 394 -57.78 -18.01 -36.91
C VAL A 394 -56.30 -17.60 -36.66
N ARG A 395 -55.50 -17.78 -37.72
CA ARG A 395 -54.90 -16.72 -38.59
C ARG A 395 -53.89 -15.66 -38.08
N LYS A 396 -52.93 -15.41 -39.00
CA LYS A 396 -52.24 -14.14 -39.41
C LYS A 396 -50.86 -13.80 -38.79
N LYS A 397 -49.83 -14.04 -39.61
CA LYS A 397 -48.88 -13.03 -40.15
C LYS A 397 -48.39 -11.92 -39.18
N LEU A 398 -47.13 -11.99 -38.74
CA LEU A 398 -46.01 -11.15 -39.24
C LEU A 398 -44.72 -11.36 -38.42
N GLN A 399 -43.58 -11.40 -39.12
CA GLN A 399 -42.24 -11.00 -38.63
C GLN A 399 -42.11 -9.46 -38.81
N PRO A 400 -41.17 -8.71 -38.18
CA PRO A 400 -39.98 -9.16 -37.43
C PRO A 400 -39.60 -8.32 -36.15
N VAL A 401 -38.40 -8.56 -35.60
CA VAL A 401 -37.44 -7.58 -34.98
C VAL A 401 -37.57 -7.13 -33.50
N ASN A 402 -36.50 -7.45 -32.74
CA ASN A 402 -35.83 -6.74 -31.62
C ASN A 402 -36.30 -6.73 -30.12
N LYS A 403 -35.28 -6.94 -29.26
CA LYS A 403 -35.00 -6.39 -27.89
C LYS A 403 -35.67 -6.97 -26.62
N THR A 404 -34.85 -7.76 -25.90
CA THR A 404 -34.40 -7.52 -24.51
C THR A 404 -35.41 -7.44 -23.34
N ALA A 405 -35.63 -8.57 -22.67
CA ALA A 405 -35.92 -8.74 -21.23
C ALA A 405 -35.55 -10.21 -20.86
N LEU A 406 -34.58 -10.49 -19.99
CA LEU A 406 -34.62 -10.52 -18.52
C LEU A 406 -35.31 -11.76 -17.89
N SER A 407 -34.45 -12.65 -17.35
CA SER A 407 -34.62 -13.43 -16.10
C SER A 407 -35.37 -14.78 -16.09
N SER A 408 -34.87 -15.64 -15.18
CA SER A 408 -35.40 -16.90 -14.63
C SER A 408 -35.78 -18.04 -15.59
N LEU A 409 -34.99 -19.12 -15.53
CA LEU A 409 -35.54 -20.49 -15.48
C LEU A 409 -34.55 -21.41 -14.72
N ASP A 410 -34.85 -21.67 -13.45
CA ASP A 410 -34.26 -22.80 -12.71
C ASP A 410 -35.01 -24.10 -13.06
N ASP A 411 -34.50 -25.24 -12.55
CA ASP A 411 -35.16 -26.54 -12.50
C ASP A 411 -35.64 -27.17 -13.84
N ILE A 412 -34.71 -27.82 -14.55
CA ILE A 412 -35.03 -29.02 -15.34
C ILE A 412 -34.38 -30.23 -14.65
N SER A 413 -35.15 -30.90 -13.80
CA SER A 413 -34.72 -32.08 -13.06
C SER A 413 -34.78 -33.36 -13.90
N GLY A 414 -33.74 -34.19 -13.79
CA GLY A 414 -33.79 -35.61 -14.14
C GLY A 414 -32.42 -36.23 -14.44
N PRO A 415 -32.28 -37.58 -14.38
CA PRO A 415 -33.22 -38.56 -13.82
C PRO A 415 -32.90 -38.89 -12.35
N ALA A 416 -33.72 -39.73 -11.72
CA ALA A 416 -33.62 -40.06 -10.29
C ALA A 416 -32.27 -40.70 -9.90
N VAL A 417 -31.47 -39.94 -9.15
CA VAL A 417 -30.33 -40.44 -8.37
C VAL A 417 -30.87 -41.14 -7.10
N SER A 418 -30.12 -42.09 -6.53
CA SER A 418 -30.52 -42.77 -5.29
C SER A 418 -30.66 -41.77 -4.13
N ILE A 419 -31.74 -41.89 -3.35
CA ILE A 419 -32.01 -41.06 -2.16
C ILE A 419 -30.84 -41.08 -1.16
N GLN A 420 -30.06 -42.16 -1.11
CA GLN A 420 -28.84 -42.23 -0.28
C GLN A 420 -27.71 -41.33 -0.81
N THR A 421 -27.55 -41.25 -2.13
CA THR A 421 -26.55 -40.40 -2.79
C THR A 421 -26.97 -38.93 -2.74
N GLU A 422 -28.25 -38.65 -2.93
CA GLU A 422 -28.84 -37.32 -2.75
C GLU A 422 -28.65 -36.82 -1.31
N LEU A 423 -28.99 -37.64 -0.30
CA LEU A 423 -28.77 -37.32 1.11
C LEU A 423 -27.29 -37.13 1.45
N ALA A 424 -26.37 -37.91 0.86
CA ALA A 424 -24.94 -37.76 1.08
C ALA A 424 -24.38 -36.47 0.44
N VAL A 425 -24.86 -36.10 -0.74
CA VAL A 425 -24.53 -34.81 -1.38
C VAL A 425 -25.08 -33.64 -0.56
N GLU A 426 -26.31 -33.73 -0.06
CA GLU A 426 -26.90 -32.66 0.74
C GLU A 426 -26.22 -32.51 2.12
N GLN A 427 -25.83 -33.62 2.76
CA GLN A 427 -24.98 -33.59 3.97
C GLN A 427 -23.61 -32.98 3.71
N LEU A 428 -22.99 -33.22 2.54
CA LEU A 428 -21.73 -32.59 2.15
C LEU A 428 -21.89 -31.09 1.85
N LYS A 429 -22.97 -30.68 1.19
CA LYS A 429 -23.32 -29.25 1.02
C LYS A 429 -23.53 -28.58 2.37
N GLU A 430 -24.36 -29.17 3.24
CA GLU A 430 -24.69 -28.59 4.55
C GLU A 430 -23.43 -28.45 5.43
N LYS A 431 -22.54 -29.46 5.42
CA LYS A 431 -21.23 -29.39 6.07
C LYS A 431 -20.32 -28.33 5.47
N HIS A 432 -20.21 -28.26 4.14
CA HIS A 432 -19.39 -27.24 3.46
C HIS A 432 -19.93 -25.82 3.71
N GLN A 433 -21.25 -25.65 3.76
CA GLN A 433 -21.90 -24.37 4.05
C GLN A 433 -21.73 -23.96 5.52
N GLN A 434 -21.69 -24.92 6.46
CA GLN A 434 -21.27 -24.67 7.85
C GLN A 434 -19.79 -24.28 7.95
N GLU A 435 -18.91 -24.91 7.17
CA GLU A 435 -17.47 -24.58 7.12
C GLU A 435 -17.24 -23.18 6.55
N LEU A 436 -17.94 -22.81 5.46
CA LEU A 436 -17.94 -21.45 4.90
C LEU A 436 -18.51 -20.42 5.89
N GLN A 437 -19.58 -20.75 6.62
CA GLN A 437 -20.12 -19.88 7.67
C GLN A 437 -19.11 -19.68 8.82
N GLN A 438 -18.43 -20.74 9.27
CA GLN A 438 -17.38 -20.61 10.29
C GLN A 438 -16.19 -19.78 9.79
N LEU A 439 -15.75 -19.98 8.55
CA LEU A 439 -14.67 -19.19 7.96
C LEU A 439 -15.07 -17.71 7.82
N ASN A 440 -16.29 -17.43 7.37
CA ASN A 440 -16.82 -16.07 7.29
C ASN A 440 -16.88 -15.41 8.67
N ILE A 441 -17.38 -16.09 9.69
CA ILE A 441 -17.39 -15.60 11.07
C ILE A 441 -15.98 -15.34 11.59
N GLN A 442 -14.99 -16.18 11.26
CA GLN A 442 -13.59 -15.95 11.64
C GLN A 442 -12.99 -14.73 10.94
N LEU A 443 -13.20 -14.57 9.63
CA LEU A 443 -12.75 -13.42 8.86
C LEU A 443 -13.42 -12.12 9.33
N GLU A 444 -14.73 -12.13 9.53
CA GLU A 444 -15.50 -11.01 10.07
C GLU A 444 -15.04 -10.64 11.50
N THR A 445 -14.72 -11.62 12.34
CA THR A 445 -14.16 -11.38 13.69
C THR A 445 -12.74 -10.79 13.63
N GLN A 446 -11.88 -11.26 12.72
CA GLN A 446 -10.55 -10.68 12.48
C GLN A 446 -10.66 -9.24 11.96
N MET A 447 -11.54 -8.99 10.98
CA MET A 447 -11.75 -7.67 10.40
C MET A 447 -12.27 -6.67 11.45
N ASN A 448 -13.31 -7.03 12.19
CA ASN A 448 -13.84 -6.23 13.31
C ASN A 448 -12.77 -5.99 14.41
N TYR A 449 -11.86 -6.95 14.65
CA TYR A 449 -10.75 -6.75 15.58
C TYR A 449 -9.77 -5.69 15.05
N TYR A 450 -9.34 -5.77 13.79
CA TYR A 450 -8.41 -4.79 13.22
C TYR A 450 -9.04 -3.40 13.04
N GLU A 451 -10.28 -3.29 12.55
CA GLU A 451 -11.03 -2.03 12.52
C GLU A 451 -11.09 -1.39 13.91
N ARG A 452 -11.38 -2.18 14.96
CA ARG A 452 -11.47 -1.67 16.33
C ARG A 452 -10.11 -1.35 16.97
N GLN A 453 -9.00 -1.84 16.44
CA GLN A 453 -7.66 -1.39 16.83
C GLN A 453 -7.26 -0.12 16.07
N LEU A 454 -7.60 -0.02 14.78
CA LEU A 454 -7.40 1.20 13.97
C LEU A 454 -8.20 2.39 14.52
N GLU A 455 -9.47 2.19 14.91
CA GLU A 455 -10.30 3.27 15.44
C GLU A 455 -9.80 3.76 16.81
N LYS A 456 -9.32 2.87 17.68
CA LYS A 456 -8.64 3.26 18.94
C LYS A 456 -7.35 4.06 18.70
N MET A 457 -6.57 3.67 17.70
CA MET A 457 -5.33 4.38 17.34
C MET A 457 -5.67 5.78 16.81
N LYS A 458 -6.70 5.89 15.96
CA LYS A 458 -7.26 7.15 15.46
C LYS A 458 -7.78 8.03 16.61
N ASP A 459 -8.51 7.47 17.57
CA ASP A 459 -8.96 8.17 18.78
C ASP A 459 -7.77 8.68 19.61
N SER A 460 -6.70 7.87 19.80
CA SER A 460 -5.48 8.29 20.51
C SER A 460 -4.81 9.48 19.82
N MET A 461 -4.58 9.39 18.50
CA MET A 461 -3.97 10.48 17.73
C MET A 461 -4.85 11.75 17.68
N GLU A 462 -6.17 11.59 17.72
CA GLU A 462 -7.12 12.70 17.83
C GLU A 462 -7.08 13.37 19.21
N VAL A 463 -6.83 12.63 20.30
CA VAL A 463 -6.55 13.18 21.63
C VAL A 463 -5.18 13.88 21.66
N GLU A 464 -4.12 13.22 21.18
CA GLU A 464 -2.77 13.79 21.14
C GLU A 464 -2.73 15.10 20.34
N ARG A 465 -3.39 15.17 19.17
CA ARG A 465 -3.50 16.43 18.40
C ARG A 465 -4.29 17.52 19.15
N LYS A 466 -5.32 17.15 19.94
CA LYS A 466 -6.07 18.09 20.78
C LYS A 466 -5.23 18.61 21.94
N ASP A 467 -4.41 17.77 22.56
CA ASP A 467 -3.56 18.15 23.69
C ASP A 467 -2.38 19.02 23.23
N ILE A 468 -1.74 18.68 22.10
CA ILE A 468 -0.76 19.54 21.41
C ILE A 468 -1.40 20.90 21.03
N SER A 469 -2.61 20.89 20.48
CA SER A 469 -3.33 22.12 20.13
C SER A 469 -3.73 22.97 21.35
N GLN A 470 -3.96 22.34 22.51
CA GLN A 470 -4.19 23.05 23.77
C GLN A 470 -2.90 23.61 24.36
N ALA A 471 -1.78 22.86 24.30
CA ALA A 471 -0.47 23.34 24.73
C ALA A 471 -0.07 24.62 23.99
N PHE A 472 -0.13 24.63 22.64
CA PHE A 472 0.15 25.83 21.85
C PHE A 472 -0.80 26.99 22.15
N LYS A 473 -2.08 26.74 22.48
CA LYS A 473 -3.00 27.81 22.89
C LYS A 473 -2.65 28.43 24.24
N LEU A 474 -2.18 27.62 25.19
CA LEU A 474 -1.71 28.11 26.49
C LEU A 474 -0.41 28.91 26.33
N GLU A 475 0.54 28.40 25.56
CA GLU A 475 1.80 29.08 25.23
C GLU A 475 1.58 30.43 24.53
N ILE A 476 0.69 30.48 23.52
CA ILE A 476 0.30 31.75 22.86
C ILE A 476 -0.35 32.70 23.87
N SER A 477 -1.22 32.21 24.76
CA SER A 477 -1.87 33.05 25.77
C SER A 477 -0.87 33.63 26.78
N GLU A 478 0.13 32.85 27.19
CA GLU A 478 1.19 33.32 28.09
C GLU A 478 2.11 34.33 27.40
N LEU A 479 2.50 34.08 26.14
CA LEU A 479 3.28 35.03 25.34
C LEU A 479 2.51 36.34 25.07
N GLU A 480 1.19 36.28 24.89
CA GLU A 480 0.33 37.47 24.83
C GLU A 480 0.27 38.22 26.17
N GLU A 481 0.15 37.52 27.31
CA GLU A 481 0.20 38.17 28.64
C GLU A 481 1.57 38.83 28.88
N GLN A 482 2.68 38.11 28.67
CA GLN A 482 4.04 38.65 28.78
C GLN A 482 4.24 39.88 27.87
N ARG A 483 3.76 39.83 26.63
CA ARG A 483 3.77 40.97 25.70
C ARG A 483 3.00 42.17 26.27
N THR A 484 1.76 41.98 26.73
CA THR A 484 0.98 43.10 27.29
C THR A 484 1.63 43.68 28.56
N GLN A 485 2.28 42.85 29.37
CA GLN A 485 3.03 43.30 30.55
C GLN A 485 4.24 44.15 30.16
N ALA A 486 4.98 43.77 29.12
CA ALA A 486 6.08 44.57 28.55
C ALA A 486 5.57 45.89 27.95
N GLU A 487 4.44 45.89 27.22
CA GLU A 487 3.80 47.10 26.70
C GLU A 487 3.40 48.07 27.83
N HIS A 488 2.92 47.55 28.97
CA HIS A 488 2.63 48.37 30.15
C HIS A 488 3.90 48.96 30.79
N GLN A 489 4.99 48.20 30.89
CA GLN A 489 6.28 48.72 31.39
C GLN A 489 6.83 49.82 30.49
N VAL A 490 6.82 49.62 29.16
CA VAL A 490 7.23 50.64 28.17
C VAL A 490 6.37 51.90 28.29
N LYS A 491 5.06 51.77 28.51
CA LYS A 491 4.17 52.91 28.73
C LYS A 491 4.50 53.66 30.02
N GLN A 492 4.73 52.96 31.14
CA GLN A 492 5.11 53.59 32.42
C GLN A 492 6.45 54.32 32.31
N LEU A 493 7.45 53.72 31.65
CA LEU A 493 8.74 54.35 31.39
C LEU A 493 8.56 55.61 30.53
N LYS A 494 7.78 55.54 29.45
CA LYS A 494 7.48 56.70 28.60
C LYS A 494 6.79 57.83 29.37
N GLU A 495 5.78 57.53 30.17
CA GLU A 495 5.13 58.50 31.04
C GLU A 495 6.09 59.11 32.09
N SER A 496 7.12 58.37 32.53
CA SER A 496 8.15 58.90 33.43
C SER A 496 9.12 59.84 32.71
N VAL A 497 9.51 59.52 31.47
CA VAL A 497 10.31 60.39 30.59
C VAL A 497 9.55 61.67 30.25
N ASP A 498 8.28 61.60 29.88
CA ASP A 498 7.46 62.79 29.58
C ASP A 498 7.32 63.72 30.81
N LYS A 499 7.23 63.15 32.03
CA LYS A 499 7.23 63.92 33.29
C LYS A 499 8.58 64.60 33.56
N LEU A 500 9.71 63.90 33.36
CA LEU A 500 11.04 64.49 33.50
C LEU A 500 11.32 65.56 32.43
N GLN A 501 10.89 65.32 31.19
CA GLN A 501 11.11 66.22 30.06
C GLN A 501 10.28 67.50 30.18
N THR A 502 9.04 67.42 30.66
CA THR A 502 8.25 68.62 31.02
C THR A 502 8.85 69.35 32.23
N GLN A 503 9.33 68.64 33.24
CA GLN A 503 9.99 69.24 34.41
C GLN A 503 11.29 70.00 34.04
N ILE A 504 12.04 69.52 33.04
CA ILE A 504 13.18 70.24 32.45
C ILE A 504 12.70 71.47 31.64
N GLN A 505 11.58 71.36 30.91
CA GLN A 505 11.11 72.42 30.02
C GLN A 505 10.56 73.66 30.74
N TYR A 506 10.09 73.52 31.98
CA TYR A 506 9.78 74.67 32.87
C TYR A 506 11.03 75.22 33.62
N GLY A 507 12.20 74.60 33.45
CA GLY A 507 13.41 74.78 34.26
C GLY A 507 14.52 75.67 33.69
N GLY A 508 14.20 76.86 33.17
CA GLY A 508 15.17 77.95 32.97
C GLY A 508 15.77 78.11 31.57
N SER A 509 15.42 79.21 30.90
CA SER A 509 15.92 79.59 29.57
C SER A 509 17.35 80.17 29.61
N GLY A 510 18.37 79.32 29.76
CA GLY A 510 19.75 79.79 29.95
C GLY A 510 20.92 78.83 29.67
N ARG A 511 20.69 77.59 29.23
CA ARG A 511 21.76 76.61 28.92
C ARG A 511 22.09 76.54 27.41
N SER A 512 22.34 77.70 26.82
CA SER A 512 22.44 77.89 25.36
C SER A 512 23.54 77.04 24.69
N ASN A 513 23.11 76.20 23.74
CA ASN A 513 23.87 75.65 22.61
C ASN A 513 25.02 74.64 22.91
N GLU A 514 25.88 74.87 23.92
CA GLU A 514 27.01 73.97 24.20
C GLU A 514 26.58 72.71 24.95
N MET A 515 25.70 72.85 25.96
CA MET A 515 25.08 71.70 26.64
C MET A 515 24.17 70.93 25.67
N GLU A 516 23.42 71.65 24.84
CA GLU A 516 22.53 71.06 23.85
C GLU A 516 23.28 70.25 22.79
N ARG A 517 24.42 70.77 22.27
CA ARG A 517 25.31 70.01 21.39
C ARG A 517 25.99 68.81 22.07
N ARG A 518 26.09 68.77 23.40
CA ARG A 518 26.57 67.58 24.14
C ARG A 518 25.46 66.53 24.21
N VAL A 519 24.28 66.92 24.69
CA VAL A 519 23.09 66.05 24.74
C VAL A 519 22.75 65.51 23.34
N GLN A 520 22.88 66.29 22.28
CA GLN A 520 22.66 65.82 20.90
C GLN A 520 23.73 64.80 20.44
N ARG A 521 25.00 64.97 20.84
CA ARG A 521 26.08 63.99 20.55
C ARG A 521 25.88 62.70 21.35
N GLU A 522 25.66 62.82 22.66
CA GLU A 522 25.35 61.68 23.55
C GLU A 522 24.11 60.92 23.06
N ARG A 523 23.07 61.63 22.60
CA ARG A 523 21.87 61.05 22.01
C ARG A 523 22.14 60.35 20.67
N ALA A 524 22.98 60.91 19.80
CA ALA A 524 23.37 60.27 18.55
C ALA A 524 24.28 59.05 18.75
N GLU A 525 25.18 59.09 19.74
CA GLU A 525 26.01 57.96 20.15
C GLU A 525 25.15 56.83 20.75
N LEU A 526 24.15 57.16 21.58
CA LEU A 526 23.15 56.21 22.09
C LEU A 526 22.27 55.63 20.96
N GLU A 527 21.77 56.46 20.03
CA GLU A 527 21.01 55.97 18.88
C GLU A 527 21.87 55.06 17.98
N GLN A 528 23.17 55.34 17.81
CA GLN A 528 24.08 54.45 17.09
C GLN A 528 24.40 53.17 17.88
N ASN A 529 24.48 53.23 19.21
CA ASN A 529 24.62 52.06 20.07
C ASN A 529 23.41 51.14 19.96
N PHE A 530 22.19 51.67 20.12
CA PHE A 530 20.96 50.90 19.95
C PHE A 530 20.81 50.38 18.51
N ALA A 531 21.19 51.14 17.48
CA ALA A 531 21.18 50.64 16.10
C ALA A 531 22.11 49.42 15.93
N ARG A 532 23.34 49.48 16.44
CA ARG A 532 24.28 48.34 16.44
C ARG A 532 23.76 47.16 17.25
N GLU A 533 23.16 47.40 18.41
CA GLU A 533 22.64 46.35 19.29
C GLU A 533 21.40 45.66 18.70
N ILE A 534 20.51 46.41 18.05
CA ILE A 534 19.39 45.88 17.26
C ILE A 534 19.91 45.07 16.06
N SER A 535 20.92 45.56 15.31
CA SER A 535 21.53 44.77 14.22
C SER A 535 22.15 43.47 14.73
N ASN A 536 22.84 43.49 15.88
CA ASN A 536 23.41 42.29 16.50
C ASN A 536 22.32 41.30 16.96
N LEU A 537 21.19 41.78 17.50
CA LEU A 537 20.04 40.96 17.89
C LEU A 537 19.34 40.35 16.68
N VAL A 538 19.09 41.14 15.62
CA VAL A 538 18.52 40.65 14.35
C VAL A 538 19.42 39.60 13.72
N GLN A 539 20.74 39.81 13.70
CA GLN A 539 21.69 38.84 13.15
C GLN A 539 21.75 37.54 13.97
N LYS A 540 21.65 37.62 15.31
CA LYS A 540 21.53 36.44 16.17
C LYS A 540 20.25 35.67 15.88
N LEU A 541 19.10 36.34 15.92
CA LEU A 541 17.80 35.73 15.68
C LEU A 541 17.67 35.16 14.27
N SER A 542 18.29 35.77 13.24
CA SER A 542 18.35 35.16 11.91
C SER A 542 19.23 33.91 11.91
N SER A 543 20.41 33.93 12.54
CA SER A 543 21.26 32.72 12.62
C SER A 543 20.63 31.58 13.42
N GLU A 544 19.88 31.91 14.47
CA GLU A 544 19.14 30.96 15.30
C GLU A 544 17.93 30.37 14.54
N LYS A 545 17.19 31.21 13.81
CA LYS A 545 16.13 30.76 12.88
C LYS A 545 16.70 29.83 11.80
N ASP A 546 17.77 30.25 11.12
CA ASP A 546 18.37 29.49 10.03
C ASP A 546 18.95 28.15 10.53
N GLN A 547 19.48 28.12 11.76
CA GLN A 547 19.88 26.89 12.45
C GLN A 547 18.66 25.99 12.76
N LEU A 548 17.58 26.52 13.33
CA LEU A 548 16.37 25.76 13.66
C LEU A 548 15.67 25.22 12.39
N GLU A 549 15.65 25.97 11.29
CA GLU A 549 15.16 25.48 9.99
C GLU A 549 16.06 24.36 9.43
N ALA A 550 17.37 24.43 9.63
CA ALA A 550 18.30 23.36 9.26
C ALA A 550 18.14 22.11 10.14
N GLU A 551 17.96 22.26 11.46
CA GLU A 551 17.73 21.15 12.40
C GLU A 551 16.38 20.47 12.17
N LEU A 552 15.31 21.24 11.93
CA LEU A 552 13.99 20.71 11.58
C LEU A 552 14.03 19.95 10.25
N LYS A 553 14.73 20.50 9.25
CA LYS A 553 14.92 19.82 7.97
C LYS A 553 15.72 18.53 8.13
N LEU A 554 16.80 18.54 8.91
CA LEU A 554 17.60 17.34 9.20
C LEU A 554 16.75 16.24 9.83
N LYS A 555 15.89 16.57 10.81
CA LYS A 555 14.96 15.61 11.42
C LYS A 555 13.95 15.06 10.42
N MET A 556 13.36 15.89 9.57
CA MET A 556 12.41 15.42 8.56
C MET A 556 13.10 14.56 7.48
N ASP A 557 14.33 14.89 7.08
CA ASP A 557 15.14 14.05 6.20
C ASP A 557 15.52 12.70 6.88
N GLN A 558 15.76 12.67 8.20
CA GLN A 558 15.98 11.46 9.00
C GLN A 558 14.71 10.59 9.12
N GLU A 559 13.56 11.17 9.44
CA GLU A 559 12.27 10.46 9.51
C GLU A 559 11.90 9.85 8.14
N VAL A 560 12.08 10.61 7.05
CA VAL A 560 11.87 10.12 5.68
C VAL A 560 12.85 8.99 5.34
N MET A 561 14.09 9.01 5.84
CA MET A 561 15.04 7.91 5.67
C MET A 561 14.62 6.66 6.45
N HIS A 562 14.22 6.78 7.73
CA HIS A 562 13.72 5.66 8.52
C HIS A 562 12.47 5.01 7.90
N VAL A 563 11.47 5.80 7.48
CA VAL A 563 10.26 5.28 6.81
C VAL A 563 10.62 4.58 5.49
N ARG A 564 11.62 5.07 4.74
CA ARG A 564 12.13 4.40 3.53
C ARG A 564 12.87 3.10 3.86
N GLU A 565 13.55 3.01 4.99
CA GLU A 565 14.26 1.81 5.44
C GLU A 565 13.29 0.74 5.96
N GLU A 566 12.33 1.12 6.81
CA GLU A 566 11.23 0.25 7.23
C GLU A 566 10.42 -0.27 6.03
N SER A 567 10.10 0.59 5.06
CA SER A 567 9.40 0.19 3.83
C SER A 567 10.21 -0.80 2.99
N LYS A 568 11.53 -0.61 2.84
CA LYS A 568 12.43 -1.59 2.18
C LYS A 568 12.48 -2.91 2.96
N LEU A 569 12.49 -2.86 4.29
CA LEU A 569 12.60 -4.04 5.16
C LEU A 569 11.31 -4.86 5.14
N LEU A 570 10.14 -4.21 5.22
CA LEU A 570 8.84 -4.83 4.97
C LEU A 570 8.75 -5.42 3.56
N LEU A 571 9.16 -4.69 2.52
CA LEU A 571 9.12 -5.17 1.14
C LEU A 571 10.05 -6.38 0.90
N THR A 572 11.20 -6.44 1.57
CA THR A 572 12.12 -7.59 1.49
C THR A 572 11.61 -8.77 2.33
N GLN A 573 11.02 -8.54 3.51
CA GLN A 573 10.36 -9.57 4.31
C GLN A 573 9.19 -10.21 3.56
N VAL A 574 8.29 -9.41 2.97
CA VAL A 574 7.15 -9.91 2.17
C VAL A 574 7.65 -10.69 0.94
N LYS A 575 8.69 -10.21 0.26
CA LYS A 575 9.31 -10.95 -0.85
C LYS A 575 9.92 -12.29 -0.41
N GLN A 576 10.56 -12.34 0.76
CA GLN A 576 11.11 -13.59 1.31
C GLN A 576 9.98 -14.57 1.70
N GLN A 577 8.89 -14.09 2.30
CA GLN A 577 7.72 -14.91 2.62
C GLN A 577 7.06 -15.47 1.35
N HIS A 578 6.84 -14.64 0.34
CA HIS A 578 6.25 -15.08 -0.93
C HIS A 578 7.15 -16.06 -1.70
N LEU A 579 8.48 -15.83 -1.73
CA LEU A 579 9.43 -16.78 -2.30
C LEU A 579 9.45 -18.11 -1.54
N HIS A 580 9.29 -18.10 -0.21
CA HIS A 580 9.20 -19.32 0.59
C HIS A 580 7.92 -20.10 0.30
N GLN A 581 6.77 -19.42 0.21
CA GLN A 581 5.50 -20.04 -0.22
C GLN A 581 5.60 -20.65 -1.61
N LEU A 582 6.08 -19.89 -2.61
CA LEU A 582 6.23 -20.38 -3.98
C LEU A 582 7.18 -21.58 -4.08
N HIS A 583 8.28 -21.59 -3.31
CA HIS A 583 9.19 -22.73 -3.25
C HIS A 583 8.54 -23.96 -2.60
N GLN A 584 7.74 -23.76 -1.54
CA GLN A 584 7.01 -24.84 -0.89
C GLN A 584 5.92 -25.41 -1.80
N GLU A 585 5.17 -24.58 -2.53
CA GLU A 585 4.20 -25.00 -3.54
C GLU A 585 4.85 -25.79 -4.68
N GLN A 586 6.02 -25.35 -5.17
CA GLN A 586 6.81 -26.09 -6.16
C GLN A 586 7.30 -27.44 -5.63
N GLN A 587 7.70 -27.52 -4.36
CA GLN A 587 8.16 -28.76 -3.73
C GLN A 587 7.01 -29.74 -3.48
N ASP A 588 5.83 -29.24 -3.09
CA ASP A 588 4.57 -29.99 -2.98
C ASP A 588 4.13 -30.53 -4.34
N LEU A 589 4.14 -29.69 -5.39
CA LEU A 589 3.81 -30.11 -6.75
C LEU A 589 4.79 -31.16 -7.28
N LYS A 590 6.09 -30.99 -7.03
CA LYS A 590 7.12 -31.97 -7.40
C LYS A 590 6.90 -33.31 -6.71
N THR A 591 6.67 -33.33 -5.40
CA THR A 591 6.43 -34.59 -4.66
C THR A 591 5.11 -35.26 -5.04
N ARG A 592 4.06 -34.50 -5.39
CA ARG A 592 2.84 -35.07 -6.00
C ARG A 592 3.12 -35.70 -7.36
N MET A 593 3.90 -35.05 -8.22
CA MET A 593 4.28 -35.59 -9.52
C MET A 593 5.15 -36.85 -9.40
N GLU A 594 6.11 -36.87 -8.47
CA GLU A 594 6.91 -38.06 -8.15
C GLU A 594 6.04 -39.23 -7.64
N GLN A 595 5.02 -38.94 -6.80
CA GLN A 595 4.06 -39.96 -6.36
C GLN A 595 3.21 -40.53 -7.50
N GLU A 596 2.73 -39.69 -8.45
CA GLU A 596 2.00 -40.18 -9.62
C GLU A 596 2.89 -40.97 -10.58
N VAL A 597 4.16 -40.58 -10.77
CA VAL A 597 5.12 -41.37 -11.55
C VAL A 597 5.32 -42.76 -10.91
N CYS A 598 5.47 -42.85 -9.59
CA CYS A 598 5.53 -44.14 -8.90
C CYS A 598 4.24 -44.96 -9.08
N ARG A 599 3.06 -44.35 -8.98
CA ARG A 599 1.76 -45.03 -9.22
C ARG A 599 1.63 -45.57 -10.64
N LEU A 600 1.99 -44.77 -11.64
CA LEU A 600 1.99 -45.19 -13.04
C LEU A 600 3.00 -46.32 -13.29
N GLN A 601 4.17 -46.28 -12.63
CA GLN A 601 5.18 -47.34 -12.75
C GLN A 601 4.73 -48.65 -12.08
N GLU A 602 4.06 -48.61 -10.92
CA GLU A 602 3.40 -49.80 -10.34
C GLU A 602 2.32 -50.38 -11.27
N VAL A 603 1.50 -49.52 -11.88
CA VAL A 603 0.43 -49.93 -12.79
C VAL A 603 1.01 -50.58 -14.06
N LEU A 604 2.04 -49.99 -14.67
CA LEU A 604 2.77 -50.58 -15.80
C LEU A 604 3.40 -51.93 -15.42
N GLN A 605 3.98 -52.06 -14.22
CA GLN A 605 4.55 -53.32 -13.76
C GLN A 605 3.48 -54.41 -13.58
N ARG A 606 2.29 -54.06 -13.07
CA ARG A 606 1.13 -54.98 -12.98
C ARG A 606 0.62 -55.38 -14.37
N PHE A 607 0.54 -54.45 -15.33
CA PHE A 607 0.17 -54.78 -16.71
C PHE A 607 1.18 -55.72 -17.36
N SER A 608 2.49 -55.47 -17.21
CA SER A 608 3.54 -56.34 -17.73
C SER A 608 3.49 -57.76 -17.13
N GLN A 609 3.21 -57.88 -15.83
CA GLN A 609 3.00 -59.18 -15.17
C GLN A 609 1.74 -59.90 -15.68
N SER A 610 0.65 -59.17 -15.89
CA SER A 610 -0.59 -59.71 -16.45
C SER A 610 -0.39 -60.20 -17.89
N GLU A 611 0.29 -59.41 -18.74
CA GLU A 611 0.61 -59.78 -20.12
C GLU A 611 1.49 -61.04 -20.18
N ALA A 612 2.47 -61.17 -19.27
CA ALA A 612 3.29 -62.36 -19.15
C ALA A 612 2.49 -63.60 -18.70
N SER A 613 1.54 -63.46 -17.78
CA SER A 613 0.64 -64.56 -17.37
C SER A 613 -0.24 -65.01 -18.53
N ILE A 614 -0.90 -64.06 -19.21
CA ILE A 614 -1.76 -64.33 -20.36
C ILE A 614 -0.98 -65.00 -21.50
N LYS A 615 0.26 -64.57 -21.78
CA LYS A 615 1.13 -65.22 -22.78
C LYS A 615 1.47 -66.67 -22.37
N MET A 616 1.77 -66.91 -21.10
CA MET A 616 2.05 -68.26 -20.59
C MET A 616 0.80 -69.17 -20.67
N GLU A 617 -0.37 -68.64 -20.30
CA GLU A 617 -1.67 -69.33 -20.38
C GLU A 617 -2.06 -69.65 -21.84
N MET A 618 -1.82 -68.70 -22.76
CA MET A 618 -2.02 -68.86 -24.21
C MET A 618 -1.07 -69.91 -24.81
N GLU A 619 0.20 -69.96 -24.38
CA GLU A 619 1.12 -71.02 -24.80
C GLU A 619 0.70 -72.40 -24.27
N VAL A 620 0.22 -72.48 -23.03
CA VAL A 620 -0.25 -73.74 -22.44
C VAL A 620 -1.54 -74.24 -23.11
N SER A 621 -2.49 -73.36 -23.43
CA SER A 621 -3.69 -73.73 -24.17
C SER A 621 -3.38 -74.14 -25.60
N TRP A 622 -2.51 -73.40 -26.31
CA TRP A 622 -2.07 -73.75 -27.67
C TRP A 622 -1.40 -75.12 -27.75
N ARG A 623 -0.48 -75.43 -26.82
CA ARG A 623 0.16 -76.76 -26.74
C ARG A 623 -0.86 -77.88 -26.48
N ARG A 624 -1.88 -77.61 -25.65
CA ARG A 624 -2.97 -78.56 -25.35
C ARG A 624 -3.90 -78.76 -26.55
N CYS A 625 -4.14 -77.74 -27.37
CA CYS A 625 -4.88 -77.88 -28.63
C CYS A 625 -4.12 -78.78 -29.62
N LEU A 626 -2.82 -78.55 -29.84
CA LEU A 626 -1.97 -79.40 -30.68
C LEU A 626 -1.93 -80.86 -30.20
N GLU A 627 -1.88 -81.09 -28.87
CA GLU A 627 -1.92 -82.43 -28.28
C GLU A 627 -3.28 -83.12 -28.50
N LEU A 628 -4.38 -82.37 -28.46
CA LEU A 628 -5.72 -82.88 -28.76
C LEU A 628 -5.92 -83.16 -30.25
N GLU A 629 -5.40 -82.30 -31.14
CA GLU A 629 -5.43 -82.50 -32.59
C GLU A 629 -4.65 -83.76 -33.00
N ALA A 630 -3.42 -83.92 -32.51
CA ALA A 630 -2.62 -85.12 -32.78
C ALA A 630 -3.30 -86.42 -32.29
N ARG A 631 -3.96 -86.38 -31.12
CA ARG A 631 -4.76 -87.51 -30.62
C ARG A 631 -6.03 -87.76 -31.42
N LEU A 632 -6.61 -86.71 -32.02
CA LEU A 632 -7.76 -86.86 -32.91
C LEU A 632 -7.33 -87.53 -34.22
N GLU A 633 -6.22 -87.10 -34.83
CA GLU A 633 -5.64 -87.76 -36.02
C GLU A 633 -5.28 -89.23 -35.76
N GLU A 634 -4.70 -89.54 -34.60
CA GLU A 634 -4.46 -90.92 -34.18
C GLU A 634 -5.77 -91.73 -34.06
N SER A 635 -6.84 -91.14 -33.51
CA SER A 635 -8.15 -91.81 -33.45
C SER A 635 -8.81 -91.99 -34.82
N CYS A 636 -8.64 -91.03 -35.74
CA CYS A 636 -9.16 -91.11 -37.11
C CYS A 636 -8.46 -92.23 -37.89
N THR A 637 -7.12 -92.31 -37.82
CA THR A 637 -6.36 -93.38 -38.50
C THR A 637 -6.69 -94.77 -37.94
N GLN A 638 -6.85 -94.92 -36.62
CA GLN A 638 -7.32 -96.17 -36.00
C GLN A 638 -8.75 -96.55 -36.45
N LEU A 639 -9.64 -95.59 -36.69
CA LEU A 639 -10.97 -95.82 -37.25
C LEU A 639 -10.92 -96.22 -38.73
N GLU A 640 -10.05 -95.61 -39.53
CA GLU A 640 -9.83 -95.99 -40.94
C GLU A 640 -9.28 -97.41 -41.08
N GLU A 641 -8.30 -97.79 -40.27
CA GLU A 641 -7.81 -99.18 -40.17
C GLU A 641 -8.94 -100.15 -39.78
N SER A 642 -9.77 -99.77 -38.80
CA SER A 642 -10.91 -100.57 -38.34
C SER A 642 -11.99 -100.74 -39.42
N ILE A 643 -12.28 -99.69 -40.20
CA ILE A 643 -13.19 -99.74 -41.35
C ILE A 643 -12.63 -100.67 -42.43
N SER A 644 -11.36 -100.51 -42.80
CA SER A 644 -10.67 -101.33 -43.79
C SER A 644 -10.68 -102.82 -43.39
N TYR A 645 -10.40 -103.12 -42.12
CA TYR A 645 -10.53 -104.48 -41.57
C TYR A 645 -11.94 -105.05 -41.76
N LEU A 646 -12.98 -104.31 -41.35
CA LEU A 646 -14.38 -104.72 -41.50
C LEU A 646 -14.79 -104.92 -42.96
N GLU A 647 -14.27 -104.12 -43.89
CA GLU A 647 -14.51 -104.31 -45.32
C GLU A 647 -13.88 -105.60 -45.86
N THR A 648 -12.63 -105.90 -45.49
CA THR A 648 -12.00 -107.18 -45.88
C THR A 648 -12.76 -108.38 -45.29
N GLN A 649 -13.19 -108.30 -44.02
CA GLN A 649 -13.98 -109.34 -43.36
C GLN A 649 -15.36 -109.53 -44.03
N LYS A 650 -15.99 -108.44 -44.48
CA LYS A 650 -17.26 -108.44 -45.23
C LYS A 650 -17.11 -109.06 -46.63
N VAL A 651 -15.97 -108.87 -47.31
CA VAL A 651 -15.65 -109.56 -48.57
C VAL A 651 -15.40 -111.05 -48.33
N LEU A 652 -14.67 -111.41 -47.26
CA LEU A 652 -14.41 -112.80 -46.89
C LEU A 652 -15.71 -113.55 -46.55
N ASN A 653 -16.60 -112.95 -45.77
CA ASN A 653 -17.93 -113.50 -45.46
C ASN A 653 -18.77 -113.73 -46.72
N LYS A 654 -18.76 -112.80 -47.69
CA LYS A 654 -19.44 -112.99 -48.98
C LYS A 654 -18.90 -114.21 -49.74
N ARG A 655 -17.57 -114.45 -49.75
CA ARG A 655 -16.98 -115.66 -50.35
C ARG A 655 -17.47 -116.92 -49.64
N LEU A 656 -17.38 -116.97 -48.31
CA LEU A 656 -17.79 -118.13 -47.52
C LEU A 656 -19.28 -118.47 -47.70
N VAL A 657 -20.16 -117.47 -47.84
CA VAL A 657 -21.58 -117.70 -48.13
C VAL A 657 -21.79 -118.32 -49.51
N LEU A 658 -21.09 -117.84 -50.55
CA LEU A 658 -21.16 -118.40 -51.91
C LEU A 658 -20.64 -119.85 -51.97
N GLU A 659 -19.52 -120.10 -51.29
CA GLU A 659 -18.90 -121.42 -51.16
C GLU A 659 -19.82 -122.40 -50.41
N ARG A 660 -20.50 -121.94 -49.35
CA ARG A 660 -21.51 -122.73 -48.64
C ARG A 660 -22.72 -123.05 -49.51
N SER A 661 -23.22 -122.12 -50.34
CA SER A 661 -24.30 -122.41 -51.29
C SER A 661 -23.87 -123.43 -52.35
N SER A 662 -22.63 -123.37 -52.84
CA SER A 662 -22.09 -124.38 -53.78
C SER A 662 -22.10 -125.78 -53.16
N MET A 663 -21.65 -125.93 -51.90
CA MET A 663 -21.73 -127.20 -51.20
C MET A 663 -23.17 -127.65 -50.90
N GLU A 664 -24.09 -126.72 -50.62
CA GLU A 664 -25.51 -127.06 -50.43
C GLU A 664 -26.17 -127.58 -51.72
N GLU A 665 -25.77 -127.06 -52.89
CA GLU A 665 -26.21 -127.56 -54.20
C GLU A 665 -25.59 -128.95 -54.52
N GLU A 666 -24.30 -129.16 -54.27
CA GLU A 666 -23.65 -130.46 -54.40
C GLU A 666 -24.29 -131.53 -53.49
N LEU A 667 -24.60 -131.19 -52.24
CA LEU A 667 -25.31 -132.08 -51.32
C LEU A 667 -26.75 -132.38 -51.77
N GLN A 668 -27.40 -131.46 -52.49
CA GLN A 668 -28.69 -131.73 -53.14
C GLN A 668 -28.55 -132.61 -54.39
N GLN A 669 -27.42 -132.53 -55.11
CA GLN A 669 -27.09 -133.41 -56.24
C GLN A 669 -26.87 -134.85 -55.74
N ILE A 670 -26.10 -135.02 -54.66
CA ILE A 670 -25.83 -136.31 -54.02
C ILE A 670 -27.12 -136.94 -53.48
N ARG A 671 -27.98 -136.18 -52.77
CA ARG A 671 -29.27 -136.71 -52.30
C ARG A 671 -30.17 -137.22 -53.43
N ARG A 672 -30.22 -136.53 -54.58
CA ARG A 672 -30.97 -137.01 -55.75
C ARG A 672 -30.41 -138.32 -56.31
N GLN A 673 -29.08 -138.48 -56.35
CA GLN A 673 -28.44 -139.74 -56.72
C GLN A 673 -28.71 -140.86 -55.70
N GLU A 674 -28.76 -140.53 -54.40
CA GLU A 674 -29.13 -141.50 -53.36
C GLU A 674 -30.59 -141.95 -53.52
N GLU A 675 -31.53 -141.04 -53.76
CA GLU A 675 -32.94 -141.35 -54.01
C GLU A 675 -33.10 -142.23 -55.27
N GLU A 676 -32.40 -141.93 -56.37
CA GLU A 676 -32.37 -142.78 -57.57
C GLU A 676 -31.81 -144.18 -57.30
N LEU A 677 -30.76 -144.30 -56.50
CA LEU A 677 -30.19 -145.59 -56.08
C LEU A 677 -31.13 -146.36 -55.14
N GLN A 678 -31.82 -145.69 -54.23
CA GLN A 678 -32.83 -146.32 -53.36
C GLN A 678 -34.00 -146.87 -54.18
N VAL A 679 -34.43 -146.20 -55.26
CA VAL A 679 -35.43 -146.72 -56.21
C VAL A 679 -34.92 -147.96 -56.94
N GLN A 680 -33.67 -147.97 -57.42
CA GLN A 680 -33.06 -149.16 -58.05
C GLN A 680 -32.96 -150.34 -57.09
N VAL A 681 -32.58 -150.11 -55.82
CA VAL A 681 -32.55 -151.13 -54.77
C VAL A 681 -33.97 -151.64 -54.44
N HIS A 682 -34.99 -150.79 -54.51
CA HIS A 682 -36.38 -151.22 -54.32
C HIS A 682 -36.88 -152.09 -55.48
N GLN A 683 -36.53 -151.77 -56.73
CA GLN A 683 -36.84 -152.58 -57.91
C GLN A 683 -36.19 -153.97 -57.82
N LEU A 684 -34.89 -154.03 -57.49
CA LEU A 684 -34.17 -155.29 -57.26
C LEU A 684 -34.74 -156.10 -56.08
N ARG A 685 -35.33 -155.45 -55.07
CA ARG A 685 -36.06 -156.14 -53.99
C ARG A 685 -37.35 -156.79 -54.49
N GLU A 686 -38.11 -156.12 -55.34
CA GLU A 686 -39.36 -156.66 -55.89
C GLU A 686 -39.09 -157.84 -56.84
N GLU A 687 -38.06 -157.76 -57.68
CA GLU A 687 -37.62 -158.88 -58.52
C GLU A 687 -37.20 -160.12 -57.69
N LEU A 688 -36.51 -159.91 -56.56
CA LEU A 688 -36.12 -160.98 -55.64
C LEU A 688 -37.29 -161.58 -54.83
N GLN A 689 -38.46 -160.92 -54.79
CA GLN A 689 -39.58 -161.34 -53.93
C GLN A 689 -40.54 -162.36 -54.61
N VAL A 690 -40.32 -162.67 -55.90
CA VAL A 690 -41.19 -163.55 -56.70
C VAL A 690 -40.70 -165.01 -56.75
N GLN A 691 -39.47 -165.33 -56.31
CA GLN A 691 -38.97 -166.71 -56.27
C GLN A 691 -38.75 -167.26 -54.85
N ASN A 692 -39.46 -168.36 -54.57
CA ASN A 692 -39.26 -169.31 -53.48
C ASN A 692 -39.45 -168.84 -52.02
N HIS A 693 -40.69 -168.95 -51.54
CA HIS A 693 -40.93 -169.97 -50.50
C HIS A 693 -41.06 -171.32 -51.25
N GLN A 694 -40.46 -172.44 -50.79
CA GLN A 694 -40.89 -173.14 -49.59
C GLN A 694 -39.79 -174.09 -49.03
N GLU A 695 -39.31 -173.84 -47.81
CA GLU A 695 -38.81 -174.83 -46.80
C GLU A 695 -37.53 -175.69 -47.12
N LYS A 696 -36.67 -176.10 -46.16
CA LYS A 696 -36.48 -175.76 -44.72
C LYS A 696 -35.11 -176.24 -44.16
N VAL A 697 -34.70 -175.65 -43.03
CA VAL A 697 -33.83 -176.19 -41.95
C VAL A 697 -32.34 -176.49 -42.26
N ASP A 698 -31.51 -175.54 -41.83
CA ASP A 698 -30.27 -175.66 -41.01
C ASP A 698 -29.18 -176.71 -41.29
N GLY A 699 -27.92 -176.25 -41.33
CA GLY A 699 -26.76 -177.15 -41.35
C GLY A 699 -25.34 -176.56 -41.20
N CYS A 700 -25.09 -175.25 -41.42
CA CYS A 700 -23.74 -174.68 -41.26
C CYS A 700 -23.74 -173.15 -41.10
N ARG A 701 -22.95 -172.59 -40.16
CA ARG A 701 -22.89 -171.13 -39.93
C ARG A 701 -21.64 -170.66 -39.16
N SER A 702 -20.62 -170.11 -39.84
CA SER A 702 -19.64 -169.16 -39.27
C SER A 702 -18.69 -168.55 -40.32
N SER A 703 -19.16 -167.55 -41.08
CA SER A 703 -18.28 -166.70 -41.93
C SER A 703 -18.80 -165.27 -42.18
N VAL A 704 -19.95 -164.90 -41.60
CA VAL A 704 -20.72 -163.67 -41.93
C VAL A 704 -20.33 -162.48 -41.02
N GLN A 705 -19.15 -162.52 -40.40
CA GLN A 705 -18.74 -161.55 -39.36
C GLN A 705 -17.70 -160.51 -39.81
N LEU A 706 -17.13 -160.60 -41.03
CA LEU A 706 -16.20 -159.56 -41.52
C LEU A 706 -16.88 -158.38 -42.23
N GLN A 707 -18.00 -158.60 -42.93
CA GLN A 707 -18.60 -157.60 -43.84
C GLN A 707 -19.60 -156.66 -43.15
N THR A 708 -20.23 -157.12 -42.07
CA THR A 708 -21.05 -156.30 -41.17
C THR A 708 -20.18 -155.42 -40.26
N VAL A 709 -19.07 -155.97 -39.77
CA VAL A 709 -18.10 -155.23 -38.95
C VAL A 709 -17.39 -154.14 -39.76
N SER A 710 -17.16 -154.32 -41.07
CA SER A 710 -16.64 -153.25 -41.92
C SER A 710 -17.64 -152.11 -42.14
N SER A 711 -18.92 -152.40 -42.39
CA SER A 711 -19.97 -151.36 -42.58
C SER A 711 -20.12 -150.50 -41.32
N LEU A 712 -20.26 -151.15 -40.17
CA LEU A 712 -20.34 -150.47 -38.87
C LEU A 712 -19.04 -149.74 -38.52
N LYS A 713 -17.89 -150.10 -39.10
CA LYS A 713 -16.65 -149.33 -38.95
C LYS A 713 -16.71 -148.02 -39.74
N SER A 714 -17.08 -148.06 -41.02
CA SER A 714 -17.24 -146.86 -41.85
C SER A 714 -18.37 -145.93 -41.35
N GLU A 715 -19.43 -146.47 -40.77
CA GLU A 715 -20.49 -145.70 -40.11
C GLU A 715 -19.99 -145.05 -38.81
N LEU A 716 -19.13 -145.72 -38.04
CA LEU A 716 -18.47 -145.12 -36.87
C LEU A 716 -17.47 -144.02 -37.28
N GLU A 717 -16.72 -144.25 -38.37
CA GLU A 717 -15.69 -143.35 -38.89
C GLU A 717 -16.32 -142.04 -39.41
N THR A 718 -17.42 -142.11 -40.17
CA THR A 718 -18.18 -140.93 -40.61
C THR A 718 -18.92 -140.22 -39.47
N LEU A 719 -19.45 -140.95 -38.48
CA LEU A 719 -20.00 -140.32 -37.26
C LEU A 719 -18.92 -139.63 -36.42
N GLN A 720 -17.71 -140.17 -36.40
CA GLN A 720 -16.56 -139.57 -35.72
C GLN A 720 -16.08 -138.31 -36.46
N GLU A 721 -16.09 -138.30 -37.79
CA GLU A 721 -15.81 -137.13 -38.64
C GLU A 721 -16.89 -136.03 -38.48
N VAL A 722 -18.16 -136.39 -38.41
CA VAL A 722 -19.25 -135.43 -38.09
C VAL A 722 -19.08 -134.85 -36.67
N LEU A 723 -18.55 -135.63 -35.71
CA LEU A 723 -18.26 -135.14 -34.37
C LEU A 723 -17.01 -134.24 -34.32
N THR A 724 -15.95 -134.49 -35.10
CA THR A 724 -14.81 -133.56 -35.21
C THR A 724 -15.25 -132.26 -35.87
N ASN A 725 -15.94 -132.31 -37.01
CA ASN A 725 -16.39 -131.12 -37.73
C ASN A 725 -17.36 -130.26 -36.88
N ARG A 726 -18.16 -130.91 -36.02
CA ARG A 726 -19.02 -130.21 -35.04
C ARG A 726 -18.25 -129.66 -33.84
N SER A 727 -17.19 -130.34 -33.39
CA SER A 727 -16.27 -129.83 -32.36
C SER A 727 -15.51 -128.60 -32.87
N GLU A 728 -15.06 -128.63 -34.13
CA GLU A 728 -14.41 -127.52 -34.82
C GLU A 728 -15.38 -126.34 -35.01
N SER A 729 -16.63 -126.60 -35.41
CA SER A 729 -17.69 -125.57 -35.48
C SER A 729 -17.95 -124.92 -34.11
N VAL A 730 -17.97 -125.70 -33.02
CA VAL A 730 -18.07 -125.17 -31.65
C VAL A 730 -16.83 -124.36 -31.27
N SER A 731 -15.63 -124.78 -31.69
CA SER A 731 -14.40 -124.03 -31.45
C SER A 731 -14.39 -122.67 -32.16
N GLY A 732 -14.88 -122.60 -33.40
CA GLY A 732 -15.09 -121.35 -34.14
C GLY A 732 -16.04 -120.40 -33.41
N LEU A 733 -17.20 -120.91 -32.99
CA LEU A 733 -18.17 -120.13 -32.20
C LEU A 733 -17.60 -119.65 -30.86
N THR A 734 -16.68 -120.39 -30.21
CA THR A 734 -15.99 -119.88 -29.01
C THR A 734 -15.00 -118.76 -29.33
N VAL A 735 -14.31 -118.81 -30.48
CA VAL A 735 -13.40 -117.74 -30.92
C VAL A 735 -14.17 -116.47 -31.30
N GLU A 736 -15.30 -116.57 -32.00
CA GLU A 736 -16.20 -115.43 -32.27
C GLU A 736 -16.79 -114.84 -30.97
N LEU A 737 -17.19 -115.70 -30.03
CA LEU A 737 -17.69 -115.25 -28.72
C LEU A 737 -16.60 -114.54 -27.90
N ASP A 738 -15.33 -114.92 -28.04
CA ASP A 738 -14.21 -114.25 -27.39
C ASP A 738 -13.80 -112.97 -28.14
N SER A 739 -13.85 -112.92 -29.47
CA SER A 739 -13.61 -111.66 -30.22
C SER A 739 -14.64 -110.60 -29.83
N LEU A 740 -15.93 -110.95 -29.82
CA LEU A 740 -17.03 -110.08 -29.41
C LEU A 740 -16.92 -109.61 -27.94
N LYS A 741 -16.29 -110.38 -27.06
CA LYS A 741 -15.93 -109.91 -25.70
C LYS A 741 -14.85 -108.83 -25.75
N THR A 742 -13.84 -108.95 -26.61
CA THR A 742 -12.81 -107.91 -26.79
C THR A 742 -13.35 -106.67 -27.47
N ASP A 743 -14.26 -106.80 -28.45
CA ASP A 743 -14.92 -105.67 -29.10
C ASP A 743 -15.77 -104.91 -28.07
N ARG A 744 -16.56 -105.63 -27.25
CA ARG A 744 -17.32 -105.02 -26.15
C ARG A 744 -16.44 -104.39 -25.08
N ALA A 745 -15.23 -104.92 -24.84
CA ALA A 745 -14.28 -104.34 -23.89
C ALA A 745 -13.67 -103.03 -24.42
N ARG A 746 -13.31 -102.97 -25.72
CA ARG A 746 -12.89 -101.73 -26.39
C ARG A 746 -13.99 -100.68 -26.35
N LEU A 747 -15.21 -101.00 -26.78
CA LEU A 747 -16.32 -100.03 -26.78
C LEU A 747 -16.65 -99.46 -25.39
N ILE A 748 -16.46 -100.25 -24.32
CA ILE A 748 -16.62 -99.80 -22.92
C ILE A 748 -15.47 -98.88 -22.48
N GLN A 749 -14.30 -98.96 -23.08
CA GLN A 749 -13.18 -98.06 -22.85
C GLN A 749 -13.34 -96.77 -23.67
N ASP A 750 -13.66 -96.87 -24.95
CA ASP A 750 -13.91 -95.73 -25.86
C ASP A 750 -14.98 -94.79 -25.28
N LEU A 751 -16.08 -95.35 -24.75
CA LEU A 751 -17.15 -94.58 -24.11
C LEU A 751 -16.73 -93.90 -22.79
N LYS A 752 -15.74 -94.42 -22.06
CA LYS A 752 -15.17 -93.73 -20.90
C LYS A 752 -14.26 -92.60 -21.32
N ASP A 753 -13.42 -92.82 -22.32
CA ASP A 753 -12.46 -91.83 -22.76
C ASP A 753 -13.17 -90.65 -23.46
N GLN A 754 -14.29 -90.90 -24.14
CA GLN A 754 -15.26 -89.87 -24.56
C GLN A 754 -15.90 -89.14 -23.37
N GLY A 755 -16.27 -89.85 -22.29
CA GLY A 755 -16.77 -89.22 -21.06
C GLY A 755 -15.74 -88.30 -20.40
N MET A 756 -14.50 -88.77 -20.25
CA MET A 756 -13.38 -87.98 -19.74
C MET A 756 -13.05 -86.77 -20.63
N ALA A 757 -13.25 -86.87 -21.95
CA ALA A 757 -13.12 -85.75 -22.88
C ALA A 757 -14.26 -84.72 -22.70
N MET A 758 -15.51 -85.17 -22.52
CA MET A 758 -16.65 -84.30 -22.21
C MET A 758 -16.46 -83.54 -20.90
N ASP A 759 -16.05 -84.22 -19.82
CA ASP A 759 -15.79 -83.58 -18.52
C ASP A 759 -14.66 -82.52 -18.62
N ASN A 760 -13.63 -82.80 -19.43
CA ASN A 760 -12.51 -81.89 -19.69
C ASN A 760 -12.95 -80.64 -20.48
N LEU A 761 -13.78 -80.82 -21.52
CA LEU A 761 -14.35 -79.72 -22.30
C LEU A 761 -15.32 -78.86 -21.47
N GLN A 762 -16.12 -79.47 -20.59
CA GLN A 762 -16.98 -78.74 -19.66
C GLN A 762 -16.13 -77.87 -18.71
N LEU A 763 -15.05 -78.42 -18.15
CA LEU A 763 -14.16 -77.69 -17.24
C LEU A 763 -13.42 -76.53 -17.94
N GLN A 764 -13.11 -76.65 -19.24
CA GLN A 764 -12.62 -75.54 -20.06
C GLN A 764 -13.69 -74.47 -20.34
N LEU A 765 -14.94 -74.87 -20.58
CA LEU A 765 -16.06 -73.95 -20.78
C LEU A 765 -16.41 -73.15 -19.52
N ASP A 766 -16.32 -73.78 -18.35
CA ASP A 766 -16.52 -73.15 -17.05
C ASP A 766 -15.41 -72.13 -16.76
N LEU A 767 -14.15 -72.47 -16.99
CA LEU A 767 -13.01 -71.54 -16.88
C LEU A 767 -13.14 -70.32 -17.82
N ALA A 768 -13.49 -70.56 -19.09
CA ALA A 768 -13.70 -69.48 -20.05
C ALA A 768 -14.88 -68.57 -19.64
N SER A 769 -15.91 -69.14 -18.98
CA SER A 769 -17.03 -68.37 -18.42
C SER A 769 -16.61 -67.53 -17.21
N GLU A 770 -15.75 -68.05 -16.33
CA GLU A 770 -15.17 -67.27 -15.22
C GLU A 770 -14.28 -66.13 -15.73
N GLU A 771 -13.46 -66.36 -16.77
CA GLU A 771 -12.63 -65.33 -17.40
C GLU A 771 -13.47 -64.24 -18.07
N LEU A 772 -14.53 -64.60 -18.79
CA LEU A 772 -15.43 -63.65 -19.43
C LEU A 772 -16.19 -62.81 -18.39
N ASN A 773 -16.60 -63.41 -17.28
CA ASN A 773 -17.19 -62.67 -16.14
C ASN A 773 -16.16 -61.76 -15.44
N ARG A 774 -14.91 -62.21 -15.28
CA ARG A 774 -13.79 -61.41 -14.77
C ARG A 774 -13.54 -60.19 -15.67
N GLY A 775 -13.54 -60.39 -16.99
CA GLY A 775 -13.45 -59.34 -18.00
C GLY A 775 -14.56 -58.29 -17.86
N ARG A 776 -15.83 -58.72 -17.81
CA ARG A 776 -16.98 -57.80 -17.59
C ARG A 776 -16.89 -57.03 -16.28
N SER A 777 -16.38 -57.65 -15.20
CA SER A 777 -16.18 -56.96 -13.92
C SER A 777 -15.09 -55.87 -13.99
N SER A 778 -14.03 -56.13 -14.76
CA SER A 778 -12.97 -55.14 -15.05
C SER A 778 -13.49 -54.00 -15.92
N GLU A 779 -14.26 -54.32 -16.97
CA GLU A 779 -14.91 -53.35 -17.86
C GLU A 779 -15.84 -52.41 -17.08
N ALA A 780 -16.71 -52.95 -16.21
CA ALA A 780 -17.59 -52.15 -15.37
C ALA A 780 -16.80 -51.25 -14.39
N CYS A 781 -15.69 -51.74 -13.85
CA CYS A 781 -14.82 -50.95 -12.98
C CYS A 781 -14.11 -49.82 -13.74
N LEU A 782 -13.71 -50.05 -14.99
CA LEU A 782 -13.13 -49.04 -15.88
C LEU A 782 -14.16 -48.00 -16.34
N GLN A 783 -15.41 -48.41 -16.60
CA GLN A 783 -16.50 -47.47 -16.92
C GLN A 783 -16.81 -46.52 -15.75
N GLU A 784 -16.86 -47.03 -14.52
CA GLU A 784 -17.08 -46.18 -13.33
C GLU A 784 -15.86 -45.28 -13.03
N ALA A 785 -14.63 -45.75 -13.27
CA ALA A 785 -13.43 -44.91 -13.19
C ALA A 785 -13.43 -43.79 -14.25
N LEU A 786 -13.77 -44.10 -15.52
CA LEU A 786 -13.90 -43.11 -16.60
C LEU A 786 -14.94 -42.04 -16.27
N LYS A 787 -16.07 -42.44 -15.68
CA LYS A 787 -17.14 -41.55 -15.24
C LYS A 787 -16.73 -40.68 -14.05
N GLN A 788 -15.93 -41.22 -13.12
CA GLN A 788 -15.32 -40.42 -12.04
C GLN A 788 -14.36 -39.37 -12.60
N GLU A 789 -13.51 -39.71 -13.57
CA GLU A 789 -12.62 -38.72 -14.21
C GLU A 789 -13.37 -37.71 -15.09
N GLN A 790 -14.49 -38.09 -15.74
CA GLN A 790 -15.39 -37.11 -16.37
C GLN A 790 -15.99 -36.13 -15.35
N ASN A 791 -16.39 -36.61 -14.17
CA ASN A 791 -16.89 -35.75 -13.10
C ASN A 791 -15.79 -34.82 -12.55
N ARG A 792 -14.56 -35.30 -12.36
CA ARG A 792 -13.40 -34.47 -11.96
C ARG A 792 -13.07 -33.41 -13.00
N ALA A 793 -13.02 -33.79 -14.28
CA ALA A 793 -12.82 -32.85 -15.37
C ALA A 793 -13.91 -31.76 -15.37
N SER A 794 -15.17 -32.15 -15.16
CA SER A 794 -16.29 -31.20 -15.07
C SER A 794 -16.17 -30.25 -13.88
N GLN A 795 -15.75 -30.73 -12.71
CA GLN A 795 -15.46 -29.89 -11.54
C GLN A 795 -14.30 -28.92 -11.80
N ILE A 796 -13.24 -29.35 -12.47
CA ILE A 796 -12.11 -28.49 -12.87
C ILE A 796 -12.58 -27.43 -13.88
N TRP A 797 -13.44 -27.78 -14.85
CA TRP A 797 -14.03 -26.80 -15.78
C TRP A 797 -14.92 -25.76 -15.08
N SER A 798 -15.69 -26.14 -14.07
CA SER A 798 -16.44 -25.19 -13.23
C SER A 798 -15.51 -24.28 -12.43
N SER A 799 -14.52 -24.84 -11.71
CA SER A 799 -13.54 -24.06 -10.94
C SER A 799 -12.77 -23.07 -11.82
N LEU A 800 -12.37 -23.48 -13.03
CA LEU A 800 -11.70 -22.62 -13.99
C LEU A 800 -12.63 -21.53 -14.56
N ALA A 801 -13.94 -21.77 -14.65
CA ALA A 801 -14.92 -20.77 -15.05
C ALA A 801 -15.16 -19.74 -13.93
N GLU A 802 -15.16 -20.19 -12.67
CA GLU A 802 -15.26 -19.34 -11.47
C GLU A 802 -14.02 -18.46 -11.32
N GLU A 803 -12.80 -19.01 -11.41
CA GLU A 803 -11.54 -18.25 -11.45
C GLU A 803 -11.53 -17.21 -12.59
N ARG A 804 -12.03 -17.56 -13.78
CA ARG A 804 -12.14 -16.62 -14.90
C ARG A 804 -13.14 -15.50 -14.62
N GLN A 805 -14.22 -15.76 -13.88
CA GLN A 805 -15.18 -14.75 -13.47
C GLN A 805 -14.61 -13.84 -12.37
N GLU A 806 -13.82 -14.39 -11.44
CA GLU A 806 -13.12 -13.64 -10.40
C GLU A 806 -12.03 -12.73 -11.00
N LEU A 807 -11.20 -13.24 -11.92
CA LEU A 807 -10.26 -12.44 -12.70
C LEU A 807 -10.95 -11.31 -13.47
N ALA A 808 -12.15 -11.54 -14.01
CA ALA A 808 -12.94 -10.49 -14.67
C ALA A 808 -13.50 -9.44 -13.69
N ARG A 809 -13.76 -9.79 -12.42
CA ARG A 809 -14.07 -8.80 -11.36
C ARG A 809 -12.82 -7.99 -10.99
N LEU A 810 -11.70 -8.66 -10.75
CA LEU A 810 -10.44 -8.02 -10.37
C LEU A 810 -9.90 -7.09 -11.47
N ASP A 811 -10.06 -7.43 -12.75
CA ASP A 811 -9.73 -6.54 -13.87
C ASP A 811 -10.69 -5.32 -13.92
N GLN A 812 -11.98 -5.51 -13.61
CA GLN A 812 -12.94 -4.40 -13.51
C GLN A 812 -12.64 -3.49 -12.31
N GLU A 813 -12.24 -4.03 -11.16
CA GLU A 813 -11.80 -3.27 -9.98
C GLU A 813 -10.50 -2.52 -10.26
N ASN A 814 -9.50 -3.16 -10.88
CA ASN A 814 -8.27 -2.50 -11.34
C ASN A 814 -8.56 -1.31 -12.25
N ARG A 815 -9.52 -1.42 -13.18
CA ARG A 815 -9.96 -0.27 -14.01
C ARG A 815 -10.58 0.86 -13.19
N THR A 816 -11.33 0.55 -12.12
CA THR A 816 -11.84 1.60 -11.21
C THR A 816 -10.73 2.24 -10.37
N TYR A 817 -9.72 1.47 -9.93
CA TYR A 817 -8.55 2.02 -9.25
C TYR A 817 -7.70 2.89 -10.18
N ILE A 818 -7.49 2.49 -11.45
CA ILE A 818 -6.82 3.31 -12.47
C ILE A 818 -7.57 4.64 -12.65
N HIS A 819 -8.90 4.61 -12.84
CA HIS A 819 -9.68 5.84 -12.97
C HIS A 819 -9.64 6.74 -11.71
N LEU A 820 -9.58 6.15 -10.51
CA LEU A 820 -9.41 6.92 -9.27
C LEU A 820 -8.00 7.55 -9.18
N VAL A 821 -6.96 6.84 -9.62
CA VAL A 821 -5.59 7.36 -9.70
C VAL A 821 -5.49 8.47 -10.75
N ASP A 822 -6.13 8.35 -11.90
CA ASP A 822 -6.22 9.42 -12.91
C ASP A 822 -6.93 10.66 -12.36
N GLN A 823 -8.04 10.48 -11.64
CA GLN A 823 -8.78 11.58 -10.98
C GLN A 823 -7.94 12.30 -9.93
N LEU A 824 -7.30 11.54 -9.01
CA LEU A 824 -6.43 12.11 -7.99
C LEU A 824 -5.21 12.81 -8.60
N SER A 825 -4.62 12.24 -9.66
CA SER A 825 -3.50 12.86 -10.39
C SER A 825 -3.92 14.17 -11.07
N THR A 826 -5.12 14.21 -11.65
CA THR A 826 -5.70 15.43 -12.24
C THR A 826 -5.89 16.50 -11.17
N GLN A 827 -6.47 16.13 -10.01
CA GLN A 827 -6.71 17.04 -8.89
C GLN A 827 -5.40 17.57 -8.27
N ILE A 828 -4.33 16.76 -8.23
CA ILE A 828 -3.00 17.20 -7.82
C ILE A 828 -2.46 18.27 -8.78
N VAL A 829 -2.58 18.07 -10.10
CA VAL A 829 -2.14 19.07 -11.10
C VAL A 829 -2.94 20.36 -10.98
N GLU A 830 -4.26 20.31 -10.80
CA GLU A 830 -5.11 21.49 -10.54
C GLU A 830 -4.63 22.25 -9.28
N MET A 831 -4.33 21.54 -8.20
CA MET A 831 -3.78 22.14 -6.97
C MET A 831 -2.36 22.73 -7.18
N GLU A 832 -1.50 22.11 -7.99
CA GLU A 832 -0.18 22.65 -8.32
C GLU A 832 -0.26 23.91 -9.19
N GLU A 833 -1.25 24.02 -10.08
CA GLU A 833 -1.56 25.24 -10.82
C GLU A 833 -2.09 26.36 -9.90
N GLU A 834 -3.01 26.04 -8.97
CA GLU A 834 -3.49 27.01 -7.96
C GLU A 834 -2.34 27.51 -7.07
N ILE A 835 -1.50 26.60 -6.55
CA ILE A 835 -0.31 26.94 -5.75
C ILE A 835 0.66 27.81 -6.56
N SER A 836 0.83 27.54 -7.86
CA SER A 836 1.67 28.34 -8.75
C SER A 836 1.09 29.73 -9.02
N SER A 837 -0.23 29.85 -9.16
CA SER A 837 -0.95 31.11 -9.26
C SER A 837 -0.80 31.95 -7.99
N LEU A 838 -1.00 31.36 -6.81
CA LEU A 838 -0.82 32.02 -5.51
C LEU A 838 0.63 32.46 -5.28
N ARG A 839 1.62 31.64 -5.65
CA ARG A 839 3.05 32.00 -5.61
C ARG A 839 3.38 33.17 -6.52
N ASN A 840 2.69 33.36 -7.64
CA ASN A 840 2.90 34.51 -8.52
C ASN A 840 2.22 35.77 -7.95
N HIS A 841 0.99 35.69 -7.44
CA HIS A 841 0.34 36.80 -6.74
C HIS A 841 1.18 37.30 -5.54
N LEU A 842 1.84 36.40 -4.80
CA LEU A 842 2.76 36.77 -3.72
C LEU A 842 4.03 37.48 -4.21
N LYS A 843 4.55 37.15 -5.39
CA LYS A 843 5.66 37.91 -6.02
C LYS A 843 5.21 39.29 -6.43
N ASP A 844 4.04 39.42 -7.06
CA ASP A 844 3.50 40.70 -7.50
C ASP A 844 3.19 41.64 -6.33
N LEU A 845 2.66 41.10 -5.23
CA LEU A 845 2.50 41.84 -3.97
C LEU A 845 3.85 42.23 -3.33
N SER A 846 4.87 41.37 -3.42
CA SER A 846 6.23 41.69 -2.95
C SER A 846 6.88 42.79 -3.79
N LEU A 847 6.66 42.80 -5.11
CA LEU A 847 7.10 43.88 -6.00
C LEU A 847 6.40 45.20 -5.64
N GLN A 848 5.07 45.20 -5.46
CA GLN A 848 4.33 46.39 -5.02
C GLN A 848 4.77 46.90 -3.63
N LEU A 849 5.16 46.00 -2.72
CA LEU A 849 5.71 46.36 -1.41
C LEU A 849 7.10 47.00 -1.54
N ASN A 850 7.94 46.52 -2.46
CA ASN A 850 9.25 47.11 -2.75
C ASN A 850 9.09 48.48 -3.44
N ASP A 851 8.22 48.60 -4.44
CA ASP A 851 7.93 49.88 -5.12
C ASP A 851 7.42 50.94 -4.14
N THR A 852 6.56 50.55 -3.18
CA THR A 852 6.08 51.46 -2.13
C THR A 852 7.14 51.75 -1.07
N ALA A 853 8.06 50.82 -0.76
CA ALA A 853 9.22 51.09 0.08
C ALA A 853 10.18 52.10 -0.58
N ASP A 854 10.48 51.94 -1.87
CA ASP A 854 11.31 52.88 -2.62
C ASP A 854 10.65 54.26 -2.76
N LEU A 855 9.33 54.33 -2.97
CA LEU A 855 8.58 55.58 -2.92
C LEU A 855 8.67 56.25 -1.53
N VAL A 856 8.61 55.48 -0.43
CA VAL A 856 8.81 56.00 0.93
C VAL A 856 10.25 56.46 1.15
N LEU A 857 11.25 55.79 0.58
CA LEU A 857 12.64 56.24 0.62
C LEU A 857 12.83 57.54 -0.16
N ASP A 858 12.23 57.70 -1.34
CA ASP A 858 12.29 58.93 -2.14
C ASP A 858 11.53 60.08 -1.48
N LEU A 859 10.37 59.84 -0.88
CA LEU A 859 9.66 60.84 -0.07
C LEU A 859 10.48 61.26 1.16
N ARG A 860 11.22 60.33 1.80
CA ARG A 860 12.19 60.66 2.86
C ARG A 860 13.37 61.48 2.34
N LYS A 861 13.93 61.17 1.16
CA LYS A 861 14.99 61.98 0.52
C LYS A 861 14.49 63.40 0.22
N GLN A 862 13.28 63.55 -0.31
CA GLN A 862 12.64 64.85 -0.57
C GLN A 862 12.38 65.63 0.71
N LEU A 863 11.86 64.97 1.77
CA LEU A 863 11.64 65.59 3.07
C LEU A 863 12.96 66.07 3.69
N ASN A 864 13.99 65.23 3.71
CA ASN A 864 15.32 65.60 4.23
C ASN A 864 15.91 66.79 3.44
N SER A 865 15.75 66.82 2.11
CA SER A 865 16.14 67.94 1.26
C SER A 865 15.40 69.23 1.65
N LYS A 866 14.08 69.16 1.85
CA LYS A 866 13.27 70.32 2.30
C LYS A 866 13.59 70.76 3.73
N THR A 867 13.90 69.84 4.64
CA THR A 867 14.42 70.18 5.98
C THR A 867 15.77 70.88 5.89
N SER A 868 16.67 70.40 5.02
CA SER A 868 17.98 71.02 4.80
C SER A 868 17.86 72.42 4.18
N GLU A 869 16.90 72.62 3.27
CA GLU A 869 16.57 73.94 2.72
C GLU A 869 15.96 74.87 3.78
N LEU A 870 15.04 74.38 4.63
CA LEU A 870 14.49 75.13 5.75
C LEU A 870 15.56 75.52 6.77
N ASP A 871 16.51 74.65 7.08
CA ASP A 871 17.60 74.96 8.02
C ASP A 871 18.66 75.88 7.40
N ARG A 872 18.87 75.84 6.08
CA ARG A 872 19.64 76.87 5.37
C ARG A 872 18.93 78.23 5.44
N LEU A 873 17.62 78.28 5.20
CA LEU A 873 16.81 79.50 5.36
C LEU A 873 16.77 79.98 6.83
N ARG A 874 16.84 79.07 7.80
CA ARG A 874 16.96 79.40 9.23
C ARG A 874 18.33 80.02 9.55
N ALA A 875 19.41 79.54 8.92
CA ALA A 875 20.75 80.13 9.02
C ALA A 875 20.83 81.50 8.30
N GLU A 876 20.26 81.64 7.11
CA GLU A 876 20.09 82.94 6.43
C GLU A 876 19.26 83.93 7.28
N GLY A 877 18.29 83.42 8.06
CA GLY A 877 17.55 84.17 9.07
C GLY A 877 18.41 84.59 10.28
N ALA A 878 19.37 83.78 10.70
CA ALA A 878 20.32 84.13 11.75
C ALA A 878 21.33 85.19 11.26
N ASP A 879 21.79 85.14 10.01
CA ASP A 879 22.58 86.21 9.39
C ASP A 879 21.79 87.53 9.35
N ARG A 880 20.49 87.49 9.06
CA ARG A 880 19.61 88.68 9.18
C ARG A 880 19.51 89.21 10.61
N ASN A 881 19.61 88.38 11.64
CA ASN A 881 19.67 88.87 13.03
C ASN A 881 20.98 89.62 13.31
N SER A 882 22.12 89.24 12.73
CA SER A 882 23.36 90.03 12.85
C SER A 882 23.21 91.44 12.23
N LEU A 883 22.36 91.57 11.21
CA LEU A 883 22.02 92.83 10.57
C LEU A 883 21.12 93.71 11.48
N PHE A 884 20.22 93.08 12.25
CA PHE A 884 19.47 93.75 13.33
C PHE A 884 20.36 94.15 14.53
N GLU A 885 21.38 93.38 14.89
CA GLU A 885 22.34 93.77 15.93
C GLU A 885 23.15 95.01 15.53
N ASN A 886 23.58 95.10 14.27
CA ASN A 886 24.21 96.31 13.72
C ASN A 886 23.27 97.53 13.80
N GLN A 887 22.00 97.41 13.40
CA GLN A 887 21.00 98.48 13.54
C GLN A 887 20.73 98.87 15.00
N ASN A 888 20.76 97.91 15.93
CA ASN A 888 20.67 98.20 17.38
C ASN A 888 21.91 98.97 17.87
N SER A 889 23.09 98.72 17.33
CA SER A 889 24.30 99.46 17.66
C SER A 889 24.22 100.93 17.19
N GLU A 890 23.67 101.18 16.00
CA GLU A 890 23.41 102.53 15.50
C GLU A 890 22.34 103.25 16.33
N LEU A 891 21.23 102.58 16.65
CA LEU A 891 20.19 103.13 17.55
C LEU A 891 20.74 103.47 18.93
N LYS A 892 21.68 102.69 19.47
CA LYS A 892 22.37 102.99 20.73
C LYS A 892 23.25 104.24 20.60
N ARG A 893 24.01 104.35 19.52
CA ARG A 893 24.85 105.53 19.20
C ARG A 893 24.02 106.80 19.01
N ILE A 894 22.84 106.69 18.40
CA ILE A 894 21.87 107.79 18.24
C ILE A 894 21.28 108.19 19.60
N ARG A 895 20.95 107.23 20.49
CA ARG A 895 20.51 107.55 21.87
C ARG A 895 21.58 108.28 22.68
N GLU A 896 22.85 107.90 22.53
CA GLU A 896 23.99 108.57 23.15
C GLU A 896 24.16 110.01 22.61
N GLN A 897 23.97 110.23 21.30
CA GLN A 897 23.93 111.59 20.72
C GLN A 897 22.74 112.42 21.21
N VAL A 898 21.55 111.83 21.35
CA VAL A 898 20.36 112.52 21.91
C VAL A 898 20.59 112.93 23.37
N LEU A 899 21.19 112.06 24.19
CA LEU A 899 21.59 112.40 25.56
C LEU A 899 22.60 113.56 25.60
N PHE A 900 23.61 113.55 24.73
CA PHE A 900 24.59 114.63 24.63
C PHE A 900 23.95 115.98 24.21
N LEU A 901 23.02 115.96 23.26
CA LEU A 901 22.27 117.15 22.85
C LEU A 901 21.32 117.65 23.95
N GLN A 902 20.72 116.74 24.72
CA GLN A 902 19.87 117.08 25.87
C GLN A 902 20.68 117.72 27.00
N GLN A 903 21.90 117.23 27.26
CA GLN A 903 22.86 117.84 28.19
C GLN A 903 23.24 119.26 27.71
N ALA A 904 23.65 119.41 26.44
CA ALA A 904 24.03 120.71 25.88
C ALA A 904 22.87 121.73 25.87
N LEU A 905 21.63 121.28 25.68
CA LEU A 905 20.43 122.13 25.81
C LEU A 905 20.21 122.59 27.26
N GLN A 906 20.42 121.70 28.24
CA GLN A 906 20.31 122.05 29.66
C GLN A 906 21.40 123.06 30.08
N ASP A 907 22.63 122.89 29.59
CA ASP A 907 23.73 123.80 29.86
C ASP A 907 23.51 125.18 29.19
N SER A 908 22.93 125.21 27.98
CA SER A 908 22.50 126.44 27.30
C SER A 908 21.39 127.16 28.07
N GLN A 909 20.40 126.45 28.62
CA GLN A 909 19.38 127.04 29.51
C GLN A 909 19.97 127.58 30.81
N ASN A 910 20.98 126.92 31.36
CA ASN A 910 21.70 127.40 32.55
C ASN A 910 22.51 128.67 32.23
N GLN A 911 23.17 128.74 31.07
CA GLN A 911 23.83 129.96 30.59
C GLN A 911 22.85 131.12 30.40
N PHE A 912 21.65 130.84 29.85
CA PHE A 912 20.59 131.84 29.71
C PHE A 912 20.16 132.42 31.06
N ARG A 913 20.00 131.57 32.10
CA ARG A 913 19.73 132.04 33.46
C ARG A 913 20.86 132.89 34.03
N THR A 914 22.13 132.54 33.82
CA THR A 914 23.24 133.38 34.29
C THR A 914 23.28 134.73 33.59
N HIS A 915 22.94 134.80 32.30
CA HIS A 915 22.81 136.08 31.58
C HIS A 915 21.60 136.89 32.04
N GLU A 916 20.49 136.25 32.39
CA GLU A 916 19.30 136.90 32.97
C GLU A 916 19.62 137.48 34.38
N GLU A 917 20.31 136.72 35.23
CA GLU A 917 20.79 137.19 36.54
C GLU A 917 21.78 138.36 36.42
N ASP A 918 22.72 138.31 35.47
CA ASP A 918 23.69 139.38 35.23
C ASP A 918 23.05 140.62 34.62
N PHE A 919 22.06 140.46 33.72
CA PHE A 919 21.26 141.57 33.22
C PHE A 919 20.48 142.25 34.36
N ASP A 920 19.87 141.49 35.27
CA ASP A 920 19.22 142.05 36.46
C ASP A 920 20.25 142.64 37.45
N ARG A 921 21.50 142.16 37.46
CA ARG A 921 22.63 142.77 38.22
C ARG A 921 23.02 144.13 37.65
N GLU A 922 23.06 144.25 36.32
CA GLU A 922 23.41 145.47 35.59
C GLU A 922 22.29 146.51 35.59
N LYS A 923 21.04 146.07 35.44
CA LYS A 923 19.82 146.87 35.68
C LYS A 923 19.80 147.46 37.10
N ARG A 924 20.21 146.69 38.12
CA ARG A 924 20.40 147.21 39.49
C ARG A 924 21.51 148.26 39.58
N LYS A 925 22.64 148.10 38.87
CA LYS A 925 23.67 149.15 38.76
C LYS A 925 23.12 150.42 38.10
N MET A 926 22.35 150.31 37.03
CA MET A 926 21.75 151.49 36.37
C MET A 926 20.71 152.20 37.26
N VAL A 927 19.92 151.47 38.06
CA VAL A 927 19.07 152.08 39.09
C VAL A 927 19.92 152.80 40.16
N GLN A 928 21.04 152.22 40.57
CA GLN A 928 21.98 152.86 41.51
C GLN A 928 22.56 154.16 40.92
N GLN A 929 22.98 154.15 39.65
CA GLN A 929 23.49 155.32 38.93
C GLN A 929 22.42 156.39 38.70
N LEU A 930 21.15 156.00 38.52
CA LEU A 930 20.03 156.93 38.47
C LEU A 930 19.79 157.60 39.83
N MET A 931 19.88 156.88 40.95
CA MET A 931 19.83 157.49 42.29
C MET A 931 21.04 158.41 42.56
N GLU A 932 22.22 158.09 42.04
CA GLU A 932 23.40 158.97 42.11
C GLU A 932 23.22 160.24 41.26
N LEU A 933 22.57 160.15 40.09
CA LEU A 933 22.18 161.29 39.27
C LEU A 933 21.08 162.15 39.92
N GLU A 934 20.06 161.52 40.49
CA GLU A 934 18.96 162.19 41.20
C GLU A 934 19.48 162.92 42.45
N LYS A 935 20.44 162.32 43.15
CA LYS A 935 21.19 163.00 44.21
C LYS A 935 22.05 164.15 43.67
N LEU A 936 22.75 163.98 42.55
CA LEU A 936 23.54 165.06 41.92
C LEU A 936 22.68 166.24 41.44
N VAL A 937 21.41 166.01 41.10
CA VAL A 937 20.43 167.07 40.83
C VAL A 937 20.04 167.80 42.12
N LEU A 938 19.76 167.08 43.21
CA LEU A 938 19.51 167.70 44.53
C LEU A 938 20.73 168.50 45.04
N ASP A 939 21.93 167.93 44.94
CA ASP A 939 23.20 168.61 45.29
C ASP A 939 23.45 169.85 44.39
N LEU A 940 22.83 169.94 43.20
CA LEU A 940 22.87 171.12 42.31
C LEU A 940 21.77 172.14 42.63
N GLU A 941 20.58 171.72 43.05
CA GLU A 941 19.50 172.60 43.49
C GLU A 941 19.86 173.29 44.82
N ASP A 942 20.40 172.55 45.80
CA ASP A 942 20.95 173.10 47.06
C ASP A 942 22.10 174.11 46.80
N MET A 943 22.92 173.88 45.76
CA MET A 943 23.98 174.82 45.34
C MET A 943 23.44 176.10 44.70
N MET A 944 22.17 176.16 44.29
CA MET A 944 21.56 177.33 43.65
C MET A 944 20.75 178.23 44.59
N GLU A 945 20.40 177.79 45.81
CA GLU A 945 19.70 178.64 46.79
C GLU A 945 20.63 179.64 47.53
N LEU A 946 21.95 179.51 47.39
CA LEU A 946 22.96 180.30 48.13
C LEU A 946 23.18 181.76 47.65
N ASN A 947 22.18 182.38 47.01
CA ASN A 947 22.14 183.82 46.69
C ASN A 947 20.83 184.51 47.10
N ALA A 948 20.18 184.03 48.16
CA ALA A 948 18.90 184.57 48.67
C ALA A 948 18.91 185.79 49.64
N PRO A 949 20.03 186.41 50.11
CA PRO A 949 19.94 187.44 51.17
C PRO A 949 19.31 188.76 50.70
N HIS A 950 19.22 189.00 49.39
CA HIS A 950 18.59 190.21 48.84
C HIS A 950 17.05 190.18 48.84
N ARG A 951 16.42 189.04 49.18
CA ARG A 951 14.94 188.93 49.20
C ARG A 951 14.33 189.22 50.57
N THR A 952 15.08 189.04 51.66
CA THR A 952 14.63 189.33 53.03
C THR A 952 14.82 190.80 53.43
N GLN A 953 15.94 191.43 53.06
CA GLN A 953 16.17 192.87 53.31
C GLN A 953 15.11 193.78 52.64
N LEU A 954 14.43 193.27 51.60
CA LEU A 954 13.36 194.00 50.92
C LEU A 954 12.04 194.06 51.73
N GLU A 955 11.86 193.16 52.69
CA GLU A 955 10.69 193.15 53.59
C GLU A 955 10.93 194.04 54.83
N GLU A 956 12.20 194.25 55.20
CA GLU A 956 12.62 195.14 56.29
C GLU A 956 12.46 196.63 55.95
N VAL A 957 12.36 196.97 54.64
CA VAL A 957 11.77 198.25 54.16
C VAL A 957 10.42 198.55 54.85
N ARG A 958 9.70 197.49 55.20
CA ARG A 958 8.34 197.45 55.77
C ARG A 958 8.18 198.29 57.04
N SER A 959 9.18 198.24 57.93
CA SER A 959 9.05 198.61 59.35
C SER A 959 9.70 199.95 59.71
N GLU A 960 11.00 200.13 59.45
CA GLU A 960 11.72 201.34 59.88
C GLU A 960 11.20 202.63 59.20
N ASN A 961 10.75 202.51 57.95
CA ASN A 961 10.13 203.60 57.20
C ASN A 961 8.80 204.07 57.85
N GLY A 962 8.08 203.16 58.54
CA GLY A 962 6.93 203.51 59.37
C GLY A 962 7.32 204.16 60.70
N ALA A 963 8.43 203.74 61.31
CA ALA A 963 8.88 204.25 62.61
C ALA A 963 9.48 205.67 62.54
N LEU A 964 10.26 205.99 61.49
CA LEU A 964 10.90 207.31 61.38
C LEU A 964 9.94 208.41 60.88
N GLN A 965 8.83 208.06 60.23
CA GLN A 965 7.76 209.02 59.94
C GLN A 965 7.09 209.57 61.21
N GLU A 966 7.09 208.82 62.32
CA GLU A 966 6.61 209.34 63.61
C GLU A 966 7.67 210.23 64.30
N ARG A 967 8.98 210.01 64.06
CA ARG A 967 10.04 210.94 64.51
C ARG A 967 10.07 212.26 63.76
N LEU A 968 9.71 212.27 62.47
CA LEU A 968 9.48 213.48 61.69
C LEU A 968 8.43 214.38 62.38
N ARG A 969 7.40 213.76 62.96
CA ARG A 969 6.31 214.39 63.71
C ARG A 969 6.75 215.07 65.01
N VAL A 970 7.71 214.48 65.73
CA VAL A 970 8.15 214.97 67.05
C VAL A 970 9.15 216.12 66.93
N LEU A 971 10.16 216.03 66.06
CA LEU A 971 11.14 217.12 65.92
C LEU A 971 10.55 218.38 65.27
N GLN A 972 9.45 218.26 64.51
CA GLN A 972 8.65 219.40 64.05
C GLN A 972 7.92 220.12 65.20
N GLN A 973 7.76 219.50 66.38
CA GLN A 973 7.26 220.17 67.59
C GLN A 973 8.37 220.96 68.30
N ASP A 974 9.62 220.48 68.27
CA ASP A 974 10.77 221.15 68.89
C ASP A 974 11.30 222.34 68.07
N VAL A 975 11.09 222.34 66.74
CA VAL A 975 11.23 223.53 65.88
C VAL A 975 10.53 224.73 66.51
N GLN A 976 9.32 224.54 67.05
CA GLN A 976 8.48 225.63 67.50
C GLN A 976 8.85 226.18 68.90
N ASN A 977 9.53 225.39 69.74
CA ASN A 977 9.80 225.76 71.13
C ASN A 977 11.12 226.53 71.31
N LEU A 978 12.16 226.25 70.51
CA LEU A 978 13.48 226.87 70.68
C LEU A 978 13.65 228.23 69.99
N GLU A 979 12.87 228.52 68.94
CA GLU A 979 12.77 229.88 68.39
C GLU A 979 12.25 230.87 69.46
N ASP A 980 11.38 230.38 70.34
CA ASP A 980 10.68 231.19 71.34
C ASP A 980 11.54 231.55 72.55
N ASP A 981 12.53 230.74 72.96
CA ASP A 981 13.14 230.82 74.30
C ASP A 981 14.52 231.52 74.38
N VAL A 982 15.24 231.67 73.26
CA VAL A 982 16.47 232.50 73.22
C VAL A 982 16.22 233.91 72.64
N VAL A 983 15.08 234.14 71.99
CA VAL A 983 14.51 235.50 71.86
C VAL A 983 14.29 236.12 73.26
N LYS A 984 13.93 235.32 74.27
CA LYS A 984 13.86 235.74 75.69
C LYS A 984 15.23 235.96 76.36
N LYS A 985 16.35 235.63 75.71
CA LYS A 985 17.73 235.96 76.17
C LYS A 985 18.41 237.10 75.41
N ARG A 986 17.83 237.59 74.30
CA ARG A 986 18.21 238.86 73.64
C ARG A 986 18.06 240.09 74.55
N THR A 987 17.40 239.96 75.71
CA THR A 987 17.00 241.07 76.60
C THR A 987 17.71 241.13 77.94
N LEU A 988 18.36 240.06 78.42
CA LEU A 988 18.74 239.93 79.84
C LEU A 988 20.24 240.01 80.19
N ASN A 989 21.15 240.10 79.20
CA ASN A 989 22.57 240.41 79.48
C ASN A 989 23.22 241.48 78.60
N ILE A 990 22.41 242.33 77.97
CA ILE A 990 22.81 243.72 77.65
C ILE A 990 22.79 244.59 78.95
N VAL A 991 22.22 244.06 80.05
CA VAL A 991 21.86 244.82 81.26
C VAL A 991 22.80 244.55 82.46
N ARG A 992 23.65 243.51 82.45
CA ARG A 992 24.57 243.22 83.58
C ARG A 992 26.05 243.36 83.24
N ARG A 993 26.48 244.64 83.32
CA ARG A 993 27.81 245.10 83.79
C ARG A 993 28.97 244.88 82.81
N PHE A 994 29.64 245.91 82.27
CA PHE A 994 29.48 247.38 82.46
C PHE A 994 29.63 247.86 83.92
N TRP A 995 30.34 247.09 84.73
CA TRP A 995 30.71 247.36 86.13
C TRP A 995 31.88 246.47 86.58
N ILE A 996 32.69 246.01 85.63
CA ILE A 996 34.10 246.37 85.42
C ILE A 996 34.26 246.57 83.90
#